data_AF-A0A8H3TPU1-F1
#
_entry.id   AF-A0A8H3TPU1-F1
#
_cell.length_a   1.000
_cell.length_b   1.000
_cell.length_c   1.000
_cell.angle_alpha   90.00
_cell.angle_beta   90.00
_cell.angle_gamma   90.00
#
_symmetry.space_group_name_H-M   'P 1'
#
loop_
_entity.id
_entity.type
_entity.pdbx_description
1 polymer ?
#
loop_
_entity_poly.entity_id
_entity_poly.type
_entity_poly.pdbx_seq_one_letter_code
_entity_poly.pdbx_strand_id
1 'polypeptide(L)'
;MLGPCLRNALRGPGSARPSARPWSTGPPRIPCRFATTASIPASTANPNKNKWSSTLLLPKTDFPMKHKDPVKAELQSRERITSEMYRMQWEKNTGEVFVLHDGPPYANGDLHMGHALNKLLKDFINRYKSIKGHRVRYIPGWDCHGLPIEHKALKAIGKSHLKLSPLEVRSVARKTAMEAIKEQREQFRQLGVMADWDSETETYRTMDQAYEIRQLELLKSMVKKNLILHRSRPTYWSPSSRTALAEAELSYKDDHKSHSVYVFFTVPEEFMSDALKGVWKNVGGGRELGLAIWTTTAWTLAANQAVAVSPVMEYAIVERKGDPRLLVVAVDRLEPLREALGDMTVLDKLSGHDLVGTKYQHLFWKPALPPPEVILAKHVTAAAGTSLVHTAPAHGQEDYEAFRMAFAGSARAQAEEMRCPVDDDGKFTGELAEWTDDQSLAGRLVGKSVLGEAVPEMIGILKEKGILLHEALLHHRYPCDWKTKEPVILRATPQWFANIESIRQSAIDAMDAVDFKPEQSKRRLESFVLGRSEWCISRQRSWGVPIPVLYEVSTGDAHLSAETLDHIIPILAAKGTDYWWSDDVDAFIPPHLKATGNVFRKGTDTMDVWFDSGSSWTLIKELGLRSASEPVADVYLEGSDQHRGWFQSSLLTHLASTEGGEDAAHAPYRTLITHGMVLDQDGQKMSKSLGNGLTPMEVIHGGKDRKKFPSYGTDVMRLWAAQVDFTRDVAIGPTSLSAAAENARKIRNAIKFILGNAYRGDQEPAELNKVQLGLVDRWLLNEVAELEEYAVSNYEVFDFNRVLQSLNTFISGNLSTTYFEMNKDILYCDAADSARRQACVAVLSIVLSRIMFILQPIMPHLAEEVLSRTHKQVGGVTASNVTWDDEVKSWRSESVKAEMQPILAIRHQVMQLLEEARTAKRIRNAAEAVLIIRTDDAALRASLAEYYNEMPPLMSTARVLVNPESVESSEWSFETEVEISINADAMSSRRATLEIVPSKDAKCPRCWIYTAPTQETLCQRCEQVVEA
;
A
#
# COMPACT_ATOMS: atom_id res chain seq x y z
N MET A 1 41.98 -10.94 37.03
CA MET A 1 42.69 -12.12 36.50
C MET A 1 42.68 -12.01 34.99
N LEU A 2 43.89 -12.08 34.44
CA LEU A 2 44.39 -11.79 33.09
C LEU A 2 43.46 -12.32 31.97
N GLY A 3 43.19 -11.64 30.86
CA GLY A 3 43.93 -10.59 30.17
C GLY A 3 44.20 -11.03 28.70
N PRO A 4 44.25 -10.11 27.72
CA PRO A 4 43.95 -10.30 26.29
C PRO A 4 45.21 -10.43 25.39
N CYS A 5 45.08 -10.59 24.05
CA CYS A 5 46.00 -10.09 22.98
C CYS A 5 45.60 -10.65 21.59
N LEU A 6 45.36 -9.87 20.52
CA LEU A 6 46.25 -9.05 19.65
C LEU A 6 46.97 -9.80 18.49
N ARG A 7 46.48 -9.49 17.27
CA ARG A 7 47.13 -9.19 15.97
C ARG A 7 48.47 -9.84 15.54
N ASN A 8 48.43 -10.26 14.25
CA ASN A 8 49.43 -10.15 13.17
C ASN A 8 50.84 -10.75 13.34
N ALA A 9 51.24 -11.64 12.41
CA ALA A 9 52.12 -11.30 11.27
C ALA A 9 52.90 -12.51 10.68
N LEU A 10 52.98 -12.53 9.33
CA LEU A 10 54.14 -12.87 8.48
C LEU A 10 54.45 -14.30 7.97
N ARG A 11 54.60 -14.35 6.63
CA ARG A 11 55.38 -15.27 5.74
C ARG A 11 54.80 -16.69 5.56
N GLY A 12 54.64 -17.28 4.37
CA GLY A 12 55.02 -17.05 2.98
C GLY A 12 54.45 -18.22 2.13
N PRO A 13 54.60 -18.20 0.79
CA PRO A 13 53.71 -18.93 -0.14
C PRO A 13 54.27 -20.29 -0.59
N GLY A 14 53.40 -21.20 -1.06
CA GLY A 14 53.90 -22.40 -1.75
C GLY A 14 52.87 -23.48 -2.08
N SER A 15 52.31 -23.39 -3.30
CA SER A 15 51.90 -24.50 -4.17
C SER A 15 50.92 -25.60 -3.70
N ALA A 16 49.79 -25.63 -4.43
CA ALA A 16 49.24 -26.76 -5.17
C ALA A 16 48.57 -27.93 -4.41
N ARG A 17 47.27 -28.09 -4.67
CA ARG A 17 46.51 -29.29 -5.14
C ARG A 17 45.02 -29.17 -4.75
N PRO A 18 44.10 -30.06 -5.15
CA PRO A 18 43.27 -29.95 -6.35
C PRO A 18 41.77 -29.86 -6.01
N SER A 19 40.97 -29.68 -7.05
CA SER A 19 39.51 -29.66 -7.03
C SER A 19 38.88 -30.89 -6.34
N ALA A 20 38.05 -30.64 -5.32
CA ALA A 20 37.03 -31.57 -4.86
C ALA A 20 35.65 -30.87 -5.00
N ARG A 21 34.77 -31.44 -5.83
CA ARG A 21 33.35 -31.08 -5.90
C ARG A 21 32.61 -31.76 -4.74
N PRO A 22 31.72 -31.09 -4.00
CA PRO A 22 30.71 -31.76 -3.21
C PRO A 22 29.43 -31.95 -4.03
N TRP A 23 28.90 -33.17 -3.94
CA TRP A 23 27.57 -33.54 -4.42
C TRP A 23 26.48 -32.86 -3.59
N SER A 24 25.45 -32.33 -4.25
CA SER A 24 24.14 -32.06 -3.65
C SER A 24 23.06 -32.65 -4.54
N THR A 25 22.38 -33.67 -4.02
CA THR A 25 21.25 -34.37 -4.65
C THR A 25 19.96 -33.69 -4.24
N GLY A 26 19.43 -32.81 -5.10
CA GLY A 26 18.02 -32.38 -5.05
C GLY A 26 17.12 -33.35 -5.83
N PRO A 27 15.79 -33.34 -5.60
CA PRO A 27 14.87 -34.24 -6.28
C PRO A 27 14.85 -33.96 -7.79
N PRO A 28 14.59 -34.98 -8.63
CA PRO A 28 14.67 -34.85 -10.08
C PRO A 28 13.60 -33.89 -10.60
N ARG A 29 14.04 -32.77 -11.17
CA ARG A 29 13.20 -31.88 -11.99
C ARG A 29 12.83 -32.64 -13.27
N ILE A 30 11.58 -33.06 -13.38
CA ILE A 30 10.99 -33.61 -14.62
C ILE A 30 10.91 -32.47 -15.64
N PRO A 31 11.64 -32.51 -16.77
CA PRO A 31 11.42 -31.57 -17.85
C PRO A 31 10.39 -32.18 -18.81
N CYS A 32 9.14 -31.68 -18.77
CA CYS A 32 8.22 -31.85 -19.90
C CYS A 32 8.82 -31.12 -21.12
N ARG A 33 9.63 -31.83 -21.90
CA ARG A 33 10.09 -31.38 -23.21
C ARG A 33 8.89 -31.42 -24.15
N PHE A 34 8.27 -30.27 -24.37
CA PHE A 34 7.46 -30.04 -25.56
C PHE A 34 8.35 -30.28 -26.79
N ALA A 35 8.07 -31.33 -27.55
CA ALA A 35 8.65 -31.52 -28.88
C ALA A 35 8.05 -30.47 -29.82
N THR A 36 8.55 -29.24 -29.77
CA THR A 36 8.30 -28.24 -30.80
C THR A 36 9.11 -28.59 -32.04
N THR A 37 8.51 -29.31 -32.99
CA THR A 37 8.98 -29.32 -34.38
C THR A 37 7.97 -28.60 -35.25
N ALA A 38 8.11 -27.28 -35.32
CA ALA A 38 7.56 -26.45 -36.39
C ALA A 38 8.35 -25.13 -36.47
N SER A 39 9.65 -25.23 -36.76
CA SER A 39 10.41 -24.11 -37.32
C SER A 39 10.20 -24.11 -38.84
N ILE A 40 9.75 -22.97 -39.36
CA ILE A 40 9.61 -22.69 -40.79
C ILE A 40 11.00 -22.76 -41.45
N PRO A 41 11.23 -23.58 -42.49
CA PRO A 41 12.41 -23.44 -43.32
C PRO A 41 12.10 -22.55 -44.52
N ALA A 42 12.92 -21.52 -44.69
CA ALA A 42 13.14 -20.93 -46.01
C ALA A 42 13.67 -22.01 -46.97
N SER A 43 13.34 -21.84 -48.24
CA SER A 43 13.48 -22.80 -49.34
C SER A 43 14.84 -23.52 -49.42
N THR A 44 14.86 -24.80 -49.05
CA THR A 44 15.61 -25.88 -49.72
C THR A 44 14.88 -27.20 -49.45
N ALA A 45 14.66 -28.01 -50.49
CA ALA A 45 13.89 -29.26 -50.40
C ALA A 45 14.66 -30.30 -49.55
N ASN A 46 14.11 -30.64 -48.38
CA ASN A 46 14.65 -31.67 -47.48
C ASN A 46 14.03 -33.04 -47.82
N PRO A 47 14.80 -34.08 -48.15
CA PRO A 47 14.29 -35.35 -48.70
C PRO A 47 13.57 -36.28 -47.70
N ASN A 48 13.23 -35.79 -46.50
CA ASN A 48 12.65 -36.59 -45.41
C ASN A 48 11.29 -36.07 -44.90
N LYS A 49 10.52 -35.35 -45.75
CA LYS A 49 9.17 -34.92 -45.38
C LYS A 49 8.23 -36.13 -45.38
N ASN A 50 7.70 -36.51 -44.21
CA ASN A 50 6.67 -37.55 -44.10
C ASN A 50 5.52 -37.23 -45.09
N LYS A 51 5.24 -38.17 -46.01
CA LYS A 51 4.24 -38.06 -47.09
C LYS A 51 2.87 -37.61 -46.58
N TRP A 52 2.52 -37.95 -45.33
CA TRP A 52 1.21 -37.69 -44.75
C TRP A 52 1.10 -36.37 -43.98
N SER A 53 2.21 -35.63 -43.80
CA SER A 53 2.22 -34.41 -42.98
C SER A 53 1.26 -33.32 -43.47
N SER A 54 1.01 -33.24 -44.78
CA SER A 54 0.07 -32.28 -45.38
C SER A 54 -1.40 -32.64 -45.18
N THR A 55 -1.72 -33.88 -44.77
CA THR A 55 -3.10 -34.35 -44.54
C THR A 55 -3.54 -34.23 -43.07
N LEU A 56 -2.68 -33.69 -42.20
CA LEU A 56 -2.97 -33.46 -40.79
C LEU A 56 -3.46 -32.03 -40.54
N LEU A 57 -4.41 -31.90 -39.62
CA LEU A 57 -4.95 -30.62 -39.17
C LEU A 57 -4.12 -30.03 -38.02
N LEU A 58 -2.82 -29.83 -38.27
CA LEU A 58 -1.93 -29.26 -37.25
C LEU A 58 -2.35 -27.83 -36.86
N PRO A 59 -2.08 -27.41 -35.61
CA PRO A 59 -2.46 -26.09 -35.12
C PRO A 59 -1.83 -24.98 -35.96
N LYS A 60 -2.63 -23.99 -36.38
CA LYS A 60 -2.18 -22.86 -37.19
C LYS A 60 -2.73 -21.55 -36.64
N THR A 61 -1.83 -20.69 -36.15
CA THR A 61 -2.15 -19.34 -35.68
C THR A 61 -0.93 -18.43 -35.86
N ASP A 62 -1.17 -17.16 -36.14
CA ASP A 62 -0.15 -16.10 -36.14
C ASP A 62 0.19 -15.63 -34.72
N PHE A 63 -0.55 -16.08 -33.70
CA PHE A 63 -0.36 -15.70 -32.30
C PHE A 63 1.04 -16.09 -31.81
N PRO A 64 1.88 -15.11 -31.41
CA PRO A 64 3.25 -15.39 -31.03
C PRO A 64 3.31 -15.96 -29.61
N MET A 65 4.22 -16.92 -29.42
CA MET A 65 4.50 -17.47 -28.08
C MET A 65 5.14 -16.42 -27.18
N LYS A 66 5.99 -15.57 -27.74
CA LYS A 66 6.64 -14.43 -27.08
C LYS A 66 6.85 -13.32 -28.12
N HIS A 67 6.59 -12.09 -27.73
CA HIS A 67 6.95 -10.91 -28.52
C HIS A 67 8.44 -10.60 -28.38
N LYS A 68 9.09 -10.20 -29.48
CA LYS A 68 10.47 -9.69 -29.43
C LYS A 68 10.55 -8.38 -28.64
N ASP A 69 9.52 -7.55 -28.80
CA ASP A 69 9.34 -6.28 -28.11
C ASP A 69 7.90 -6.26 -27.56
N PRO A 70 7.69 -6.63 -26.28
CA PRO A 70 6.35 -6.66 -25.70
C PRO A 70 5.73 -5.27 -25.62
N VAL A 71 6.51 -4.22 -25.33
CA VAL A 71 6.03 -2.84 -25.21
C VAL A 71 5.43 -2.37 -26.53
N LYS A 72 6.11 -2.65 -27.65
CA LYS A 72 5.59 -2.29 -28.98
C LYS A 72 4.29 -3.04 -29.33
N ALA A 73 4.14 -4.29 -28.88
CA ALA A 73 2.91 -5.05 -29.09
C ALA A 73 1.75 -4.48 -28.26
N GLU A 74 1.99 -4.22 -26.98
CA GLU A 74 1.00 -3.67 -26.03
C GLU A 74 0.53 -2.26 -26.40
N LEU A 75 1.40 -1.44 -27.01
CA LEU A 75 1.05 -0.09 -27.47
C LEU A 75 -0.15 -0.08 -28.43
N GLN A 76 -0.35 -1.16 -29.20
CA GLN A 76 -1.43 -1.27 -30.19
C GLN A 76 -2.83 -1.41 -29.58
N SER A 77 -2.91 -1.90 -28.33
CA SER A 77 -4.16 -2.07 -27.59
C SER A 77 -4.34 -1.07 -26.47
N ARG A 78 -3.28 -0.32 -26.08
CA ARG A 78 -3.27 0.56 -24.92
C ARG A 78 -4.45 1.52 -24.85
N GLU A 79 -4.70 2.28 -25.91
CA GLU A 79 -5.79 3.27 -25.92
C GLU A 79 -7.17 2.63 -25.76
N ARG A 80 -7.37 1.49 -26.45
CA ARG A 80 -8.62 0.71 -26.41
C ARG A 80 -8.92 0.20 -25.00
N ILE A 81 -7.89 -0.28 -24.30
CA ILE A 81 -8.05 -0.84 -22.95
C ILE A 81 -8.06 0.21 -21.84
N THR A 82 -7.65 1.46 -22.13
CA THR A 82 -7.64 2.56 -21.15
C THR A 82 -8.83 3.50 -21.33
N SER A 83 -8.68 4.53 -22.17
CA SER A 83 -9.61 5.65 -22.26
C SER A 83 -10.91 5.22 -22.96
N GLU A 84 -10.79 4.46 -24.05
CA GLU A 84 -11.97 3.99 -24.80
C GLU A 84 -12.79 3.00 -23.97
N MET A 85 -12.15 2.05 -23.28
CA MET A 85 -12.84 1.12 -22.38
C MET A 85 -13.59 1.86 -21.26
N TYR A 86 -12.96 2.85 -20.64
CA TYR A 86 -13.59 3.62 -19.55
C TYR A 86 -14.87 4.33 -20.00
N ARG A 87 -14.89 4.87 -21.22
CA ARG A 87 -16.08 5.50 -21.82
C ARG A 87 -17.12 4.45 -22.22
N MET A 88 -16.70 3.40 -22.93
CA MET A 88 -17.61 2.37 -23.44
C MET A 88 -18.34 1.62 -22.34
N GLN A 89 -17.67 1.27 -21.24
CA GLN A 89 -18.35 0.56 -20.15
C GLN A 89 -19.49 1.39 -19.57
N TRP A 90 -19.34 2.72 -19.50
CA TRP A 90 -20.38 3.59 -18.95
C TRP A 90 -21.64 3.61 -19.82
N GLU A 91 -21.45 3.62 -21.15
CA GLU A 91 -22.54 3.58 -22.13
C GLU A 91 -23.22 2.22 -22.19
N LYS A 92 -22.43 1.13 -22.15
CA LYS A 92 -22.92 -0.23 -22.34
C LYS A 92 -23.53 -0.84 -21.07
N ASN A 93 -22.90 -0.63 -19.92
CA ASN A 93 -23.33 -1.28 -18.69
C ASN A 93 -24.60 -0.62 -18.15
N THR A 94 -25.47 -1.44 -17.57
CA THR A 94 -26.77 -1.03 -17.03
C THR A 94 -26.96 -1.43 -15.56
N GLY A 95 -25.99 -2.13 -14.97
CA GLY A 95 -25.99 -2.48 -13.55
C GLY A 95 -25.71 -1.27 -12.66
N GLU A 96 -25.65 -1.52 -11.35
CA GLU A 96 -25.43 -0.49 -10.34
C GLU A 96 -24.11 0.26 -10.58
N VAL A 97 -24.10 1.54 -10.20
CA VAL A 97 -22.88 2.33 -10.22
C VAL A 97 -21.94 1.80 -9.13
N PHE A 98 -20.70 1.54 -9.49
CA PHE A 98 -19.62 1.17 -8.58
C PHE A 98 -18.60 2.30 -8.53
N VAL A 99 -18.32 2.82 -7.34
CA VAL A 99 -17.43 3.97 -7.13
C VAL A 99 -16.20 3.53 -6.36
N LEU A 100 -15.05 3.53 -7.03
CA LEU A 100 -13.75 3.44 -6.38
C LEU A 100 -13.16 4.84 -6.35
N HIS A 101 -13.00 5.40 -5.15
CA HIS A 101 -12.42 6.74 -5.03
C HIS A 101 -10.90 6.65 -4.95
N ASP A 102 -10.23 7.46 -5.75
CA ASP A 102 -8.78 7.44 -5.87
C ASP A 102 -8.15 8.38 -4.84
N GLY A 103 -7.31 7.85 -3.95
CA GLY A 103 -6.43 8.67 -3.14
C GLY A 103 -5.40 9.38 -4.02
N PRO A 104 -5.29 10.72 -3.94
CA PRO A 104 -4.49 11.47 -4.90
C PRO A 104 -2.99 11.35 -4.60
N PRO A 105 -2.15 10.76 -5.49
CA PRO A 105 -0.70 10.80 -5.34
C PRO A 105 -0.16 12.23 -5.38
N TYR A 106 0.94 12.49 -4.67
CA TYR A 106 1.64 13.77 -4.74
C TYR A 106 2.21 14.03 -6.14
N ALA A 107 1.96 15.23 -6.67
CA ALA A 107 2.48 15.71 -7.94
C ALA A 107 3.95 16.19 -7.84
N ASN A 108 4.88 15.32 -7.43
CA ASN A 108 6.26 15.72 -7.13
C ASN A 108 7.38 14.87 -7.78
N GLY A 109 7.08 13.92 -8.67
CA GLY A 109 8.10 13.18 -9.44
C GLY A 109 7.62 11.86 -10.04
N ASP A 110 8.56 11.05 -10.53
CA ASP A 110 8.27 9.75 -11.16
C ASP A 110 7.57 8.76 -10.22
N LEU A 111 6.82 7.83 -10.82
CA LEU A 111 6.21 6.73 -10.09
C LEU A 111 7.26 5.73 -9.59
N HIS A 112 7.03 5.20 -8.39
CA HIS A 112 7.75 4.05 -7.83
C HIS A 112 6.85 2.81 -7.80
N MET A 113 7.41 1.65 -7.49
CA MET A 113 6.64 0.39 -7.46
C MET A 113 5.45 0.38 -6.50
N GLY A 114 5.50 1.15 -5.40
CA GLY A 114 4.32 1.37 -4.54
C GLY A 114 3.12 1.97 -5.29
N HIS A 115 3.32 2.97 -6.16
CA HIS A 115 2.25 3.53 -6.99
C HIS A 115 1.73 2.51 -8.01
N ALA A 116 2.63 1.69 -8.58
CA ALA A 116 2.23 0.65 -9.51
C ALA A 116 1.36 -0.40 -8.82
N LEU A 117 1.79 -0.95 -7.67
CA LEU A 117 0.98 -1.89 -6.90
C LEU A 117 -0.41 -1.30 -6.59
N ASN A 118 -0.44 -0.09 -6.02
CA ASN A 118 -1.68 0.61 -5.68
C ASN A 118 -2.65 0.73 -6.86
N LYS A 119 -2.19 1.29 -7.99
CA LYS A 119 -3.04 1.53 -9.15
C LYS A 119 -3.47 0.26 -9.86
N LEU A 120 -2.61 -0.75 -9.89
CA LEU A 120 -2.95 -2.02 -10.52
C LEU A 120 -4.03 -2.77 -9.73
N LEU A 121 -3.96 -2.76 -8.39
CA LEU A 121 -5.01 -3.34 -7.55
C LEU A 121 -6.36 -2.64 -7.77
N LYS A 122 -6.39 -1.29 -7.79
CA LYS A 122 -7.60 -0.51 -8.11
C LYS A 122 -8.15 -0.87 -9.49
N ASP A 123 -7.28 -0.99 -10.47
CA ASP A 123 -7.66 -1.31 -11.85
C ASP A 123 -8.21 -2.74 -11.99
N PHE A 124 -7.68 -3.73 -11.24
CA PHE A 124 -8.25 -5.08 -11.22
C PHE A 124 -9.69 -5.07 -10.71
N ILE A 125 -9.95 -4.34 -9.62
CA ILE A 125 -11.30 -4.18 -9.04
C ILE A 125 -12.24 -3.52 -10.05
N ASN A 126 -11.82 -2.37 -10.61
CA ASN A 126 -12.63 -1.63 -11.57
C ASN A 126 -12.94 -2.45 -12.82
N ARG A 127 -11.96 -3.13 -13.40
CA ARG A 127 -12.18 -3.99 -14.57
C ARG A 127 -13.11 -5.15 -14.25
N TYR A 128 -12.93 -5.81 -13.10
CA TYR A 128 -13.80 -6.90 -12.67
C TYR A 128 -15.26 -6.44 -12.51
N LYS A 129 -15.51 -5.33 -11.79
CA LYS A 129 -16.86 -4.80 -11.61
C LYS A 129 -17.48 -4.36 -12.94
N SER A 130 -16.70 -3.74 -13.82
CA SER A 130 -17.11 -3.37 -15.18
C SER A 130 -17.56 -4.58 -16.01
N ILE A 131 -16.79 -5.67 -16.04
CA ILE A 131 -17.17 -6.85 -16.83
C ILE A 131 -18.32 -7.64 -16.20
N LYS A 132 -18.56 -7.51 -14.88
CA LYS A 132 -19.80 -7.99 -14.24
C LYS A 132 -21.02 -7.07 -14.49
N GLY A 133 -20.88 -6.04 -15.32
CA GLY A 133 -21.98 -5.20 -15.78
C GLY A 133 -22.27 -3.96 -14.93
N HIS A 134 -21.41 -3.61 -13.96
CA HIS A 134 -21.54 -2.37 -13.18
C HIS A 134 -21.05 -1.17 -13.99
N ARG A 135 -21.66 -0.01 -13.76
CA ARG A 135 -21.11 1.26 -14.24
C ARG A 135 -20.02 1.74 -13.31
N VAL A 136 -18.76 1.67 -13.74
CA VAL A 136 -17.64 2.04 -12.88
C VAL A 136 -17.35 3.53 -13.00
N ARG A 137 -17.32 4.23 -11.86
CA ARG A 137 -16.80 5.59 -11.75
C ARG A 137 -15.47 5.56 -11.02
N TYR A 138 -14.41 5.96 -11.73
CA TYR A 138 -13.05 6.04 -11.20
C TYR A 138 -12.36 7.27 -11.79
N ILE A 139 -12.13 8.28 -10.96
CA ILE A 139 -11.56 9.57 -11.35
C ILE A 139 -10.18 9.70 -10.71
N PRO A 140 -9.08 9.53 -11.46
CA PRO A 140 -7.74 9.67 -10.92
C PRO A 140 -7.44 11.08 -10.41
N GLY A 141 -6.76 11.16 -9.26
CA GLY A 141 -6.44 12.42 -8.59
C GLY A 141 -4.96 12.78 -8.54
N TRP A 142 -4.66 14.02 -8.17
CA TRP A 142 -3.33 14.48 -7.78
C TRP A 142 -3.37 15.49 -6.64
N ASP A 143 -2.51 15.27 -5.65
CA ASP A 143 -2.29 16.21 -4.57
C ASP A 143 -1.18 17.18 -4.97
N CYS A 144 -1.59 18.43 -5.17
CA CYS A 144 -0.81 19.47 -5.83
C CYS A 144 -0.25 20.51 -4.89
N HIS A 145 -0.62 20.50 -3.61
CA HIS A 145 -0.23 21.52 -2.65
C HIS A 145 0.89 21.07 -1.69
N GLY A 146 1.33 22.01 -0.85
CA GLY A 146 2.21 21.75 0.28
C GLY A 146 3.71 21.79 0.02
N LEU A 147 4.44 21.58 1.12
CA LEU A 147 5.89 21.73 1.23
C LEU A 147 6.70 20.92 0.20
N PRO A 148 6.35 19.66 -0.14
CA PRO A 148 7.16 18.87 -1.07
C PRO A 148 7.28 19.50 -2.46
N ILE A 149 6.19 20.06 -2.98
CA ILE A 149 6.16 20.69 -4.31
C ILE A 149 6.85 22.05 -4.25
N GLU A 150 6.54 22.86 -3.23
CA GLU A 150 7.16 24.17 -3.05
C GLU A 150 8.68 24.05 -2.95
N HIS A 151 9.20 23.11 -2.14
CA HIS A 151 10.64 22.88 -2.00
C HIS A 151 11.28 22.43 -3.32
N LYS A 152 10.65 21.51 -4.06
CA LYS A 152 11.16 21.06 -5.36
C LYS A 152 11.23 22.21 -6.35
N ALA A 153 10.18 23.03 -6.39
CA ALA A 153 10.05 24.17 -7.27
C ALA A 153 11.11 25.24 -6.96
N LEU A 154 11.29 25.60 -5.69
CA LEU A 154 12.28 26.57 -5.22
C LEU A 154 13.72 26.10 -5.44
N LYS A 155 13.99 24.80 -5.19
CA LYS A 155 15.30 24.20 -5.44
C LYS A 155 15.66 24.25 -6.93
N ALA A 156 14.70 24.03 -7.83
CA ALA A 156 14.93 24.07 -9.27
C ALA A 156 15.34 25.47 -9.76
N ILE A 157 14.85 26.53 -9.13
CA ILE A 157 15.18 27.92 -9.46
C ILE A 157 16.31 28.52 -8.60
N GLY A 158 16.85 27.77 -7.64
CA GLY A 158 17.94 28.22 -6.76
C GLY A 158 17.59 29.41 -5.86
N LYS A 159 16.30 29.65 -5.60
CA LYS A 159 15.82 30.76 -4.76
C LYS A 159 15.20 30.24 -3.47
N SER A 160 15.29 31.03 -2.40
CA SER A 160 14.56 30.79 -1.16
C SER A 160 13.16 31.41 -1.26
N HIS A 161 12.16 30.80 -0.62
CA HIS A 161 10.80 31.34 -0.51
C HIS A 161 10.79 32.77 0.07
N LEU A 162 11.75 33.09 0.96
CA LEU A 162 11.90 34.42 1.57
C LEU A 162 12.26 35.55 0.59
N LYS A 163 12.68 35.21 -0.64
CA LYS A 163 13.10 36.16 -1.67
C LYS A 163 12.04 36.37 -2.76
N LEU A 164 10.88 35.73 -2.63
CA LEU A 164 9.82 35.74 -3.63
C LEU A 164 8.52 36.21 -2.99
N SER A 165 7.69 36.92 -3.76
CA SER A 165 6.32 37.20 -3.36
C SER A 165 5.49 35.90 -3.30
N PRO A 166 4.41 35.85 -2.49
CA PRO A 166 3.53 34.69 -2.44
C PRO A 166 3.02 34.24 -3.82
N LEU A 167 2.66 35.19 -4.69
CA LEU A 167 2.18 34.90 -6.04
C LEU A 167 3.27 34.27 -6.93
N GLU A 168 4.54 34.70 -6.81
CA GLU A 168 5.65 34.08 -7.52
C GLU A 168 5.90 32.64 -7.03
N VAL A 169 5.86 32.41 -5.71
CA VAL A 169 6.00 31.07 -5.13
C VAL A 169 4.89 30.14 -5.66
N ARG A 170 3.64 30.60 -5.63
CA ARG A 170 2.47 29.84 -6.13
C ARG A 170 2.59 29.52 -7.62
N SER A 171 3.00 30.49 -8.43
CA SER A 171 3.19 30.31 -9.88
C SER A 171 4.24 29.23 -10.19
N VAL A 172 5.40 29.28 -9.53
CA VAL A 172 6.50 28.32 -9.73
C VAL A 172 6.13 26.92 -9.22
N ALA A 173 5.43 26.84 -8.08
CA ALA A 173 4.93 25.58 -7.53
C ALA A 173 3.87 24.94 -8.45
N ARG A 174 2.89 25.72 -8.94
CA ARG A 174 1.87 25.27 -9.90
C ARG A 174 2.51 24.69 -11.17
N LYS A 175 3.49 25.39 -11.75
CA LYS A 175 4.21 24.90 -12.93
C LYS A 175 4.89 23.55 -12.65
N THR A 176 5.55 23.42 -11.51
CA THR A 176 6.24 22.18 -11.11
C THR A 176 5.26 21.02 -10.92
N ALA A 177 4.10 21.27 -10.30
CA ALA A 177 3.04 20.28 -10.14
C ALA A 177 2.48 19.82 -11.50
N MET A 178 2.19 20.75 -12.40
CA MET A 178 1.67 20.45 -13.75
C MET A 178 2.64 19.59 -14.58
N GLU A 179 3.94 19.88 -14.50
CA GLU A 179 4.98 19.06 -15.16
C GLU A 179 5.00 17.64 -14.61
N ALA A 180 4.96 17.48 -13.28
CA ALA A 180 4.91 16.16 -12.63
C ALA A 180 3.62 15.38 -12.96
N ILE A 181 2.46 16.04 -12.98
CA ILE A 181 1.18 15.43 -13.36
C ILE A 181 1.25 14.88 -14.78
N LYS A 182 1.82 15.64 -15.72
CA LYS A 182 1.96 15.20 -17.11
C LYS A 182 2.77 13.91 -17.22
N GLU A 183 3.90 13.83 -16.52
CA GLU A 183 4.75 12.64 -16.48
C GLU A 183 4.05 11.45 -15.82
N GLN A 184 3.49 11.65 -14.63
CA GLN A 184 2.80 10.61 -13.87
C GLN A 184 1.58 10.07 -14.61
N ARG A 185 0.81 10.94 -15.28
CA ARG A 185 -0.34 10.55 -16.11
C ARG A 185 0.08 9.59 -17.22
N GLU A 186 1.13 9.92 -17.97
CA GLU A 186 1.62 9.05 -19.04
C GLU A 186 2.19 7.74 -18.48
N GLN A 187 2.83 7.77 -17.31
CA GLN A 187 3.29 6.57 -16.63
C GLN A 187 2.11 5.68 -16.18
N PHE A 188 1.03 6.25 -15.62
CA PHE A 188 -0.19 5.50 -15.27
C PHE A 188 -0.90 4.91 -16.49
N ARG A 189 -0.96 5.66 -17.61
CA ARG A 189 -1.46 5.14 -18.88
C ARG A 189 -0.62 3.96 -19.37
N GLN A 190 0.71 4.01 -19.19
CA GLN A 190 1.60 2.88 -19.49
C GLN A 190 1.41 1.66 -18.58
N LEU A 191 0.84 1.81 -17.37
CA LEU A 191 0.45 0.66 -16.55
C LEU A 191 -0.85 -0.03 -17.05
N GLY A 192 -1.49 0.52 -18.09
CA GLY A 192 -2.75 0.01 -18.63
C GLY A 192 -3.95 0.26 -17.72
N VAL A 193 -3.93 1.33 -16.90
CA VAL A 193 -5.04 1.65 -15.99
C VAL A 193 -6.22 2.23 -16.77
N MET A 194 -7.40 1.64 -16.56
CA MET A 194 -8.68 2.06 -17.15
C MET A 194 -9.18 3.34 -16.49
N ALA A 195 -8.92 4.47 -17.16
CA ALA A 195 -9.46 5.78 -16.84
C ALA A 195 -9.44 6.64 -18.11
N ASP A 196 -10.22 7.71 -18.13
CA ASP A 196 -10.10 8.73 -19.17
C ASP A 196 -8.98 9.72 -18.82
N TRP A 197 -7.81 9.47 -19.40
CA TRP A 197 -6.61 10.28 -19.18
C TRP A 197 -6.56 11.54 -20.04
N ASP A 198 -7.43 11.64 -21.05
CA ASP A 198 -7.43 12.73 -22.03
C ASP A 198 -8.38 13.86 -21.63
N SER A 199 -9.46 13.52 -20.93
CA SER A 199 -10.40 14.50 -20.42
C SER A 199 -9.84 15.28 -19.21
N GLU A 200 -10.00 16.60 -19.24
CA GLU A 200 -9.66 17.45 -18.10
C GLU A 200 -10.61 17.28 -16.92
N THR A 201 -11.85 16.84 -17.17
CA THR A 201 -12.91 16.68 -16.16
C THR A 201 -12.99 15.27 -15.57
N GLU A 202 -12.34 14.29 -16.20
CA GLU A 202 -12.26 12.90 -15.71
C GLU A 202 -10.98 12.62 -14.93
N THR A 203 -10.27 13.69 -14.55
CA THR A 203 -9.22 13.69 -13.55
C THR A 203 -9.44 14.85 -12.59
N TYR A 204 -8.88 14.79 -11.38
CA TYR A 204 -8.96 15.92 -10.45
C TYR A 204 -7.59 16.31 -9.92
N ARG A 205 -7.41 17.59 -9.62
CA ARG A 205 -6.25 18.11 -8.89
C ARG A 205 -6.72 18.94 -7.71
N THR A 206 -6.01 18.86 -6.58
CA THR A 206 -6.35 19.68 -5.41
C THR A 206 -6.20 21.19 -5.65
N MET A 207 -5.42 21.59 -6.68
CA MET A 207 -5.25 22.98 -7.11
C MET A 207 -6.28 23.45 -8.15
N ASP A 208 -7.21 22.58 -8.59
CA ASP A 208 -8.28 23.02 -9.50
C ASP A 208 -9.22 23.96 -8.73
N GLN A 209 -9.58 25.09 -9.34
CA GLN A 209 -10.37 26.13 -8.66
C GLN A 209 -11.67 25.57 -8.05
N ALA A 210 -12.42 24.74 -8.79
CA ALA A 210 -13.63 24.11 -8.28
C ALA A 210 -13.38 23.23 -7.04
N TYR A 211 -12.22 22.57 -6.98
CA TYR A 211 -11.81 21.77 -5.82
C TYR A 211 -11.52 22.67 -4.61
N GLU A 212 -10.72 23.71 -4.78
CA GLU A 212 -10.38 24.63 -3.69
C GLU A 212 -11.64 25.30 -3.11
N ILE A 213 -12.61 25.65 -3.96
CA ILE A 213 -13.89 26.22 -3.50
C ILE A 213 -14.71 25.20 -2.69
N ARG A 214 -14.80 23.93 -3.12
CA ARG A 214 -15.45 22.88 -2.32
C ARG A 214 -14.78 22.70 -0.96
N GLN A 215 -13.45 22.77 -0.92
CA GLN A 215 -12.69 22.69 0.33
C GLN A 215 -12.99 23.87 1.26
N LEU A 216 -13.12 25.09 0.73
CA LEU A 216 -13.51 26.27 1.51
C LEU A 216 -14.95 26.18 2.03
N GLU A 217 -15.87 25.65 1.23
CA GLU A 217 -17.26 25.39 1.64
C GLU A 217 -17.33 24.34 2.78
N LEU A 218 -16.47 23.32 2.72
CA LEU A 218 -16.30 22.36 3.80
C LEU A 218 -15.75 23.02 5.07
N LEU A 219 -14.72 23.88 4.96
CA LEU A 219 -14.23 24.66 6.10
C LEU A 219 -15.37 25.51 6.71
N LYS A 220 -16.18 26.16 5.87
CA LYS A 220 -17.33 26.95 6.33
C LYS A 220 -18.34 26.10 7.11
N SER A 221 -18.63 24.89 6.66
CA SER A 221 -19.48 23.94 7.40
C SER A 221 -18.90 23.61 8.79
N MET A 222 -17.59 23.38 8.87
CA MET A 222 -16.91 23.12 10.14
C MET A 222 -16.89 24.35 11.07
N VAL A 223 -16.71 25.55 10.53
CA VAL A 223 -16.78 26.81 11.29
C VAL A 223 -18.19 27.01 11.87
N LYS A 224 -19.24 26.77 11.09
CA LYS A 224 -20.65 26.85 11.57
C LYS A 224 -20.93 25.95 12.77
N LYS A 225 -20.21 24.83 12.89
CA LYS A 225 -20.34 23.86 13.99
C LYS A 225 -19.38 24.14 15.16
N ASN A 226 -18.65 25.25 15.15
CA ASN A 226 -17.62 25.57 16.15
C ASN A 226 -16.52 24.50 16.26
N LEU A 227 -16.23 23.79 15.16
CA LEU A 227 -15.17 22.79 15.11
C LEU A 227 -13.81 23.40 14.83
N ILE A 228 -13.74 24.65 14.37
CA ILE A 228 -12.50 25.35 14.06
C ILE A 228 -12.15 26.29 15.20
N LEU A 229 -10.98 26.10 15.79
CA LEU A 229 -10.49 26.82 16.96
C LEU A 229 -9.18 27.55 16.63
N HIS A 230 -9.05 28.80 17.10
CA HIS A 230 -7.78 29.53 17.06
C HIS A 230 -7.14 29.47 18.45
N ARG A 231 -5.98 28.83 18.58
CA ARG A 231 -5.30 28.65 19.87
C ARG A 231 -3.78 28.81 19.72
N SER A 232 -3.14 29.36 20.75
CA SER A 232 -1.70 29.28 20.90
C SER A 232 -1.35 28.06 21.74
N ARG A 233 -0.60 27.13 21.17
CA ARG A 233 -0.11 25.93 21.86
C ARG A 233 1.24 25.48 21.31
N PRO A 234 2.03 24.71 22.08
CA PRO A 234 3.27 24.12 21.59
C PRO A 234 3.02 23.27 20.36
N THR A 235 3.72 23.62 19.28
CA THR A 235 3.69 22.89 18.02
C THR A 235 5.13 22.64 17.59
N TYR A 236 5.35 21.53 16.88
CA TYR A 236 6.66 21.30 16.28
C TYR A 236 6.90 22.38 15.25
N TRP A 237 7.93 23.17 15.48
CA TRP A 237 8.36 24.26 14.63
C TRP A 237 9.71 23.90 14.03
N SER A 238 9.85 24.03 12.72
CA SER A 238 11.14 23.91 12.04
C SER A 238 11.71 25.31 11.80
N PRO A 239 12.73 25.76 12.57
CA PRO A 239 13.38 27.04 12.28
C PRO A 239 13.98 27.09 10.88
N SER A 240 14.46 25.94 10.39
CA SER A 240 15.03 25.81 9.04
C SER A 240 14.01 26.03 7.92
N SER A 241 12.75 25.63 8.15
CA SER A 241 11.65 25.73 7.18
C SER A 241 10.66 26.86 7.49
N ARG A 242 10.80 27.53 8.64
CA ARG A 242 9.91 28.57 9.19
C ARG A 242 8.42 28.20 9.14
N THR A 243 8.11 26.99 9.57
CA THR A 243 6.72 26.49 9.57
C THR A 243 6.51 25.50 10.69
N ALA A 244 5.26 25.45 11.17
CA ALA A 244 4.80 24.33 11.97
C ALA A 244 4.82 23.05 11.12
N LEU A 245 5.14 21.93 11.76
CA LEU A 245 5.16 20.58 11.20
C LEU A 245 4.16 19.71 11.95
N ALA A 246 3.41 18.87 11.21
CA ALA A 246 2.69 17.77 11.82
C ALA A 246 3.64 16.66 12.25
N GLU A 247 3.21 15.80 13.18
CA GLU A 247 4.00 14.64 13.63
C GLU A 247 4.36 13.69 12.49
N ALA A 248 3.46 13.55 11.50
CA ALA A 248 3.71 12.77 10.28
C ALA A 248 4.86 13.35 9.41
N GLU A 249 5.22 14.62 9.61
CA GLU A 249 6.29 15.35 8.92
C GLU A 249 7.60 15.38 9.74
N LEU A 250 7.69 14.58 10.80
CA LEU A 250 8.93 14.43 11.58
C LEU A 250 9.70 13.18 11.14
N SER A 251 11.02 13.26 11.26
CA SER A 251 11.92 12.10 11.23
C SER A 251 12.81 12.13 12.46
N TYR A 252 13.23 10.97 12.95
CA TYR A 252 14.01 10.91 14.19
C TYR A 252 15.46 10.56 13.90
N LYS A 253 16.37 11.23 14.59
CA LYS A 253 17.80 10.93 14.60
C LYS A 253 18.15 10.30 15.95
N ASP A 254 18.60 9.05 15.95
CA ASP A 254 18.80 8.26 17.18
C ASP A 254 20.04 8.69 17.99
N ASP A 255 21.03 9.33 17.35
CA ASP A 255 22.30 9.74 17.97
C ASP A 255 22.44 11.28 18.02
N HIS A 256 21.39 11.97 18.44
CA HIS A 256 21.44 13.42 18.64
C HIS A 256 22.09 13.76 19.99
N LYS A 257 22.97 14.77 20.00
CA LYS A 257 23.72 15.20 21.18
C LYS A 257 23.06 16.41 21.82
N SER A 258 22.64 16.29 23.08
CA SER A 258 22.07 17.40 23.85
C SER A 258 22.83 17.60 25.16
N HIS A 259 22.95 18.85 25.61
CA HIS A 259 23.51 19.18 26.93
C HIS A 259 22.43 18.95 28.00
N SER A 260 22.65 17.95 28.84
CA SER A 260 21.85 17.65 30.02
C SER A 260 22.37 18.48 31.19
N VAL A 261 21.53 19.34 31.77
CA VAL A 261 21.91 20.22 32.87
C VAL A 261 21.03 19.99 34.09
N TYR A 262 21.65 20.10 35.27
CA TYR A 262 20.98 20.11 36.57
C TYR A 262 21.09 21.50 37.17
N VAL A 263 19.98 22.09 37.58
CA VAL A 263 19.89 23.50 37.99
C VAL A 263 19.20 23.64 39.35
N PHE A 264 19.69 24.58 40.16
CA PHE A 264 19.14 24.94 41.46
C PHE A 264 18.13 26.09 41.33
N PHE A 265 16.87 25.85 41.70
CA PHE A 265 15.85 26.91 41.84
C PHE A 265 15.62 27.21 43.32
N THR A 266 15.94 28.43 43.76
CA THR A 266 15.87 28.83 45.17
C THR A 266 14.43 28.92 45.66
N VAL A 267 14.17 28.42 46.86
CA VAL A 267 12.87 28.49 47.54
C VAL A 267 13.03 29.35 48.81
N PRO A 268 12.65 30.64 48.78
CA PRO A 268 12.62 31.49 49.97
C PRO A 268 11.70 30.93 51.06
N GLU A 269 11.99 31.21 52.34
CA GLU A 269 11.20 30.69 53.47
C GLU A 269 9.73 31.15 53.44
N GLU A 270 9.47 32.35 52.91
CA GLU A 270 8.13 32.90 52.72
C GLU A 270 7.36 32.25 51.55
N PHE A 271 8.05 31.50 50.70
CA PHE A 271 7.50 30.85 49.51
C PHE A 271 7.24 29.36 49.71
N MET A 272 7.71 28.77 50.81
CA MET A 272 7.48 27.36 51.15
C MET A 272 6.00 27.12 51.49
N SER A 273 5.46 25.97 51.06
CA SER A 273 4.19 25.45 51.61
C SER A 273 4.34 25.19 53.11
N ASP A 274 3.22 25.16 53.85
CA ASP A 274 3.24 24.91 55.30
C ASP A 274 3.92 23.57 55.64
N ALA A 275 3.65 22.53 54.85
CA ALA A 275 4.26 21.21 55.01
C ALA A 275 5.78 21.25 54.77
N LEU A 276 6.22 21.83 53.65
CA LEU A 276 7.66 21.94 53.34
C LEU A 276 8.40 22.78 54.39
N LYS A 277 7.79 23.88 54.85
CA LYS A 277 8.36 24.76 55.87
C LYS A 277 8.53 24.04 57.21
N GLY A 278 7.55 23.21 57.59
CA GLY A 278 7.63 22.38 58.79
C GLY A 278 8.81 21.42 58.74
N VAL A 279 8.94 20.68 57.64
CA VAL A 279 10.04 19.72 57.42
C VAL A 279 11.40 20.44 57.40
N TRP A 280 11.52 21.53 56.63
CA TRP A 280 12.77 22.30 56.49
C TRP A 280 13.27 22.85 57.84
N LYS A 281 12.37 23.38 58.69
CA LYS A 281 12.73 23.87 60.03
C LYS A 281 13.31 22.78 60.92
N ASN A 282 12.82 21.54 60.79
CA ASN A 282 13.28 20.41 61.60
C ASN A 282 14.67 19.89 61.19
N VAL A 283 15.00 19.95 59.90
CA VAL A 283 16.22 19.33 59.37
C VAL A 283 17.40 20.27 59.15
N GLY A 284 17.16 21.58 59.06
CA GLY A 284 18.24 22.51 58.72
C GLY A 284 17.82 23.97 58.58
N GLY A 285 16.77 24.39 59.30
CA GLY A 285 16.22 25.75 59.22
C GLY A 285 17.30 26.85 59.23
N GLY A 286 17.12 27.86 58.38
CA GLY A 286 18.10 28.92 58.13
C GLY A 286 19.09 28.64 56.98
N ARG A 287 19.13 27.42 56.43
CA ARG A 287 19.90 27.09 55.22
C ARG A 287 19.07 27.34 53.96
N GLU A 288 19.71 27.82 52.90
CA GLU A 288 19.08 27.98 51.59
C GLU A 288 18.59 26.62 51.06
N LEU A 289 17.32 26.55 50.66
CA LEU A 289 16.68 25.38 50.06
C LEU A 289 16.44 25.64 48.57
N GLY A 290 16.63 24.63 47.74
CA GLY A 290 16.27 24.71 46.33
C GLY A 290 15.69 23.43 45.76
N LEU A 291 14.96 23.58 44.66
CA LEU A 291 14.45 22.47 43.86
C LEU A 291 15.55 22.04 42.88
N ALA A 292 15.89 20.75 42.85
CA ALA A 292 16.82 20.21 41.86
C ALA A 292 16.07 19.95 40.54
N ILE A 293 16.34 20.76 39.53
CA ILE A 293 15.71 20.65 38.21
C ILE A 293 16.66 19.97 37.23
N TRP A 294 16.12 19.14 36.34
CA TRP A 294 16.86 18.55 35.23
C TRP A 294 16.21 18.88 33.89
N THR A 295 17.02 19.21 32.88
CA THR A 295 16.55 19.39 31.50
C THR A 295 17.65 19.07 30.48
N THR A 296 17.25 18.61 29.30
CA THR A 296 18.11 18.45 28.11
C THR A 296 18.03 19.66 27.17
N THR A 297 17.17 20.64 27.47
CA THR A 297 16.95 21.85 26.69
C THR A 297 17.19 23.08 27.56
N ALA A 298 18.46 23.37 27.88
CA ALA A 298 18.81 24.49 28.78
C ALA A 298 18.18 25.84 28.38
N TRP A 299 17.97 26.07 27.08
CA TRP A 299 17.34 27.29 26.57
C TRP A 299 15.88 27.47 27.05
N THR A 300 15.12 26.39 27.34
CA THR A 300 13.72 26.50 27.79
C THR A 300 13.60 27.04 29.22
N LEU A 301 14.69 27.02 30.00
CA LEU A 301 14.72 27.59 31.36
C LEU A 301 14.32 29.06 31.39
N ALA A 302 14.54 29.78 30.29
CA ALA A 302 14.12 31.17 30.14
C ALA A 302 12.59 31.37 30.12
N ALA A 303 11.85 30.33 29.75
CA ALA A 303 10.40 30.31 29.66
C ALA A 303 9.75 29.55 30.83
N ASN A 304 10.47 29.31 31.92
CA ASN A 304 9.91 28.59 33.06
C ASN A 304 8.74 29.34 33.70
N GLN A 305 7.65 28.61 33.99
CA GLN A 305 6.49 29.17 34.70
C GLN A 305 5.97 28.30 35.85
N ALA A 306 6.39 27.02 35.92
CA ALA A 306 6.07 26.13 37.03
C ALA A 306 7.12 25.00 37.18
N VAL A 307 7.06 24.25 38.28
CA VAL A 307 7.75 22.97 38.43
C VAL A 307 6.70 21.89 38.67
N ALA A 308 6.66 20.89 37.81
CA ALA A 308 5.74 19.77 37.93
C ALA A 308 6.33 18.64 38.78
N VAL A 309 5.53 18.15 39.73
CA VAL A 309 5.81 16.98 40.57
C VAL A 309 4.71 15.93 40.41
N SER A 310 5.04 14.67 40.68
CA SER A 310 4.08 13.57 40.61
C SER A 310 3.20 13.54 41.86
N PRO A 311 1.88 13.31 41.72
CA PRO A 311 0.98 13.22 42.88
C PRO A 311 1.22 11.99 43.75
N VAL A 312 1.87 10.95 43.23
CA VAL A 312 2.06 9.65 43.92
C VAL A 312 3.49 9.40 44.38
N MET A 313 4.45 10.23 43.98
CA MET A 313 5.85 10.04 44.34
C MET A 313 6.20 10.69 45.68
N GLU A 314 7.21 10.12 46.34
CA GLU A 314 7.82 10.66 47.53
C GLU A 314 9.07 11.48 47.17
N TYR A 315 9.23 12.61 47.83
CA TYR A 315 10.32 13.57 47.68
C TYR A 315 11.08 13.69 49.00
N ALA A 316 12.33 14.12 48.93
CA ALA A 316 13.21 14.25 50.09
C ALA A 316 13.99 15.56 50.07
N ILE A 317 14.18 16.13 51.25
CA ILE A 317 15.21 17.14 51.48
C ILE A 317 16.53 16.41 51.70
N VAL A 318 17.52 16.72 50.87
CA VAL A 318 18.85 16.12 50.95
C VAL A 318 19.93 17.16 51.20
N GLU A 319 20.95 16.73 51.92
CA GLU A 319 22.21 17.45 52.05
C GLU A 319 23.24 16.80 51.14
N ARG A 320 23.85 17.61 50.27
CA ARG A 320 24.99 17.17 49.46
C ARG A 320 26.29 17.42 50.23
N LYS A 321 27.19 16.43 50.19
CA LYS A 321 28.51 16.55 50.83
C LYS A 321 29.28 17.76 50.29
N GLY A 322 29.62 18.70 51.18
CA GLY A 322 30.41 19.89 50.86
C GLY A 322 29.63 21.06 50.24
N ASP A 323 28.30 20.97 50.12
CA ASP A 323 27.45 22.11 49.74
C ASP A 323 26.59 22.53 50.96
N PRO A 324 26.66 23.78 51.42
CA PRO A 324 25.84 24.25 52.53
C PRO A 324 24.34 24.33 52.19
N ARG A 325 23.97 24.32 50.91
CA ARG A 325 22.56 24.40 50.46
C ARG A 325 21.86 23.04 50.54
N LEU A 326 20.56 23.08 50.76
CA LEU A 326 19.68 21.91 50.77
C LEU A 326 18.96 21.76 49.42
N LEU A 327 18.69 20.51 49.03
CA LEU A 327 18.03 20.18 47.77
C LEU A 327 16.76 19.36 47.99
N VAL A 328 15.71 19.66 47.23
CA VAL A 328 14.55 18.77 47.08
C VAL A 328 14.76 17.90 45.85
N VAL A 329 14.71 16.58 46.03
CA VAL A 329 14.83 15.56 44.98
C VAL A 329 13.79 14.46 45.17
N ALA A 330 13.43 13.74 44.13
CA ALA A 330 12.60 12.54 44.27
C ALA A 330 13.40 11.39 44.91
N VAL A 331 12.77 10.66 45.82
CA VAL A 331 13.40 9.53 46.55
C VAL A 331 13.87 8.44 45.58
N ASP A 332 13.04 8.11 44.59
CA ASP A 332 13.36 7.08 43.58
C ASP A 332 14.53 7.47 42.66
N ARG A 333 14.95 8.74 42.68
CA ARG A 333 16.06 9.26 41.86
C ARG A 333 17.36 9.43 42.65
N LEU A 334 17.41 9.09 43.94
CA LEU A 334 18.59 9.29 44.79
C LEU A 334 19.85 8.59 44.25
N GLU A 335 19.76 7.33 43.83
CA GLU A 335 20.93 6.58 43.33
C GLU A 335 21.51 7.19 42.04
N PRO A 336 20.73 7.43 40.96
CA PRO A 336 21.23 8.14 39.79
C PRO A 336 21.75 9.55 40.10
N LEU A 337 21.12 10.26 41.04
CA LEU A 337 21.55 11.61 41.41
C LEU A 337 22.84 11.60 42.23
N ARG A 338 23.14 10.54 42.99
CA ARG A 338 24.45 10.37 43.66
C ARG A 338 25.59 10.27 42.65
N GLU A 339 25.36 9.56 41.55
CA GLU A 339 26.33 9.48 40.46
C GLU A 339 26.56 10.84 39.78
N ALA A 340 25.49 11.59 39.51
CA ALA A 340 25.57 12.87 38.80
C ALA A 340 26.01 14.05 39.69
N LEU A 341 25.48 14.15 40.90
CA LEU A 341 25.63 15.31 41.78
C LEU A 341 26.57 15.06 42.96
N GLY A 342 27.01 13.82 43.19
CA GLY A 342 27.84 13.41 44.32
C GLY A 342 27.04 12.91 45.53
N ASP A 343 27.76 12.45 46.55
CA ASP A 343 27.17 11.88 47.77
C ASP A 343 26.14 12.81 48.42
N MET A 344 24.96 12.26 48.72
CA MET A 344 23.87 12.96 49.37
C MET A 344 23.22 12.14 50.49
N THR A 345 22.93 12.83 51.59
CA THR A 345 22.25 12.30 52.78
C THR A 345 20.81 12.78 52.79
N VAL A 346 19.86 11.85 52.91
CA VAL A 346 18.45 12.17 53.10
C VAL A 346 18.24 12.65 54.52
N LEU A 347 17.67 13.85 54.67
CA LEU A 347 17.38 14.43 55.98
C LEU A 347 15.96 14.12 56.44
N ASP A 348 14.99 14.33 55.55
CA ASP A 348 13.57 14.00 55.79
C ASP A 348 12.81 13.94 54.45
N LYS A 349 11.57 13.46 54.50
CA LYS A 349 10.75 13.14 53.32
C LYS A 349 9.38 13.79 53.38
N LEU A 350 8.78 13.93 52.20
CA LEU A 350 7.46 14.51 52.00
C LEU A 350 6.81 13.97 50.73
N SER A 351 5.49 14.06 50.63
CA SER A 351 4.77 13.67 49.42
C SER A 351 4.83 14.76 48.35
N GLY A 352 4.56 14.41 47.08
CA GLY A 352 4.41 15.41 46.02
C GLY A 352 3.28 16.42 46.30
N HIS A 353 2.23 16.01 46.99
CA HIS A 353 1.14 16.90 47.42
C HIS A 353 1.60 17.97 48.42
N ASP A 354 2.55 17.63 49.30
CA ASP A 354 3.08 18.56 50.30
C ASP A 354 3.90 19.69 49.67
N LEU A 355 4.44 19.48 48.47
CA LEU A 355 5.20 20.47 47.72
C LEU A 355 4.31 21.49 46.98
N VAL A 356 3.06 21.14 46.69
CA VAL A 356 2.16 21.96 45.86
C VAL A 356 1.94 23.35 46.45
N GLY A 357 1.97 24.37 45.59
CA GLY A 357 1.84 25.77 46.00
C GLY A 357 3.12 26.39 46.56
N THR A 358 4.20 25.60 46.74
CA THR A 358 5.53 26.15 47.01
C THR A 358 5.97 27.01 45.83
N LYS A 359 6.27 28.28 46.09
CA LYS A 359 6.80 29.22 45.11
C LYS A 359 8.32 29.16 45.07
N TYR A 360 8.93 29.61 43.98
CA TYR A 360 10.38 29.59 43.86
C TYR A 360 10.90 30.73 42.96
N GLN A 361 12.22 30.92 42.96
CA GLN A 361 12.91 31.93 42.17
C GLN A 361 13.87 31.25 41.18
N HIS A 362 13.94 31.81 39.96
CA HIS A 362 14.90 31.43 38.92
C HIS A 362 15.37 32.69 38.16
N LEU A 363 16.40 32.56 37.31
CA LEU A 363 17.06 33.70 36.64
C LEU A 363 16.15 34.59 35.77
N PHE A 364 15.03 34.05 35.31
CA PHE A 364 14.10 34.69 34.37
C PHE A 364 12.75 34.97 35.04
N TRP A 365 12.80 35.31 36.32
CA TRP A 365 11.69 35.86 37.07
C TRP A 365 12.13 37.13 37.81
N LYS A 366 11.22 38.10 37.91
CA LYS A 366 11.38 39.33 38.68
C LYS A 366 10.16 39.57 39.58
N PRO A 367 10.27 40.30 40.70
CA PRO A 367 9.17 40.50 41.66
C PRO A 367 7.89 41.11 41.09
N ALA A 368 7.99 41.86 39.99
CA ALA A 368 6.81 42.44 39.31
C ALA A 368 5.93 41.39 38.60
N LEU A 369 6.39 40.15 38.45
CA LEU A 369 5.66 39.05 37.83
C LEU A 369 5.13 38.06 38.88
N PRO A 370 4.00 37.39 38.64
CA PRO A 370 3.53 36.32 39.52
C PRO A 370 4.63 35.26 39.74
N PRO A 371 4.94 34.88 40.98
CA PRO A 371 5.95 33.87 41.26
C PRO A 371 5.54 32.53 40.65
N PRO A 372 6.48 31.79 40.02
CA PRO A 372 6.22 30.44 39.60
C PRO A 372 6.11 29.52 40.83
N GLU A 373 5.37 28.43 40.68
CA GLU A 373 5.05 27.52 41.79
C GLU A 373 5.07 26.06 41.37
N VAL A 374 5.11 25.18 42.38
CA VAL A 374 5.06 23.74 42.20
C VAL A 374 3.63 23.27 41.97
N ILE A 375 3.42 22.50 40.90
CA ILE A 375 2.13 21.97 40.47
C ILE A 375 2.17 20.44 40.36
N LEU A 376 1.00 19.81 40.38
CA LEU A 376 0.87 18.37 40.14
C LEU A 376 0.78 18.07 38.64
N ALA A 377 1.50 17.06 38.17
CA ALA A 377 1.33 16.55 36.83
C ALA A 377 1.50 15.02 36.76
N LYS A 378 0.64 14.36 35.97
CA LYS A 378 0.63 12.91 35.82
C LYS A 378 1.75 12.38 34.91
N HIS A 379 2.31 13.22 34.05
CA HIS A 379 3.39 12.84 33.11
C HIS A 379 4.76 12.73 33.80
N VAL A 380 4.90 13.22 35.04
CA VAL A 380 6.16 13.14 35.81
C VAL A 380 6.39 11.71 36.28
N THR A 381 7.53 11.13 35.91
CA THR A 381 7.91 9.75 36.25
C THR A 381 9.31 9.67 36.86
N ALA A 382 9.65 8.51 37.45
CA ALA A 382 10.98 8.20 37.97
C ALA A 382 12.01 7.76 36.89
N ALA A 383 11.66 7.84 35.61
CA ALA A 383 12.48 7.29 34.52
C ALA A 383 13.80 8.04 34.31
N ALA A 384 13.79 9.38 34.39
CA ALA A 384 14.95 10.22 34.10
C ALA A 384 14.98 11.51 34.93
N GLY A 385 16.16 12.14 35.01
CA GLY A 385 16.36 13.41 35.71
C GLY A 385 16.17 13.33 37.22
N THR A 386 15.60 14.40 37.79
CA THR A 386 15.32 14.57 39.23
C THR A 386 13.88 14.25 39.62
N SER A 387 13.00 14.05 38.64
CA SER A 387 11.53 13.97 38.80
C SER A 387 10.90 15.22 39.46
N LEU A 388 11.61 16.36 39.38
CA LEU A 388 11.06 17.71 39.47
C LEU A 388 11.23 18.34 38.08
N VAL A 389 10.15 18.38 37.30
CA VAL A 389 10.21 18.78 35.88
C VAL A 389 9.98 20.27 35.78
N HIS A 390 10.96 21.02 35.27
CA HIS A 390 10.73 22.41 34.89
C HIS A 390 9.68 22.46 33.79
N THR A 391 8.66 23.27 34.00
CA THR A 391 7.53 23.42 33.07
C THR A 391 7.66 24.75 32.34
N ALA A 392 7.80 24.68 31.02
CA ALA A 392 7.74 25.81 30.10
C ALA A 392 6.56 25.60 29.13
N PRO A 393 5.37 26.11 29.46
CA PRO A 393 4.12 25.82 28.74
C PRO A 393 4.16 26.13 27.24
N ALA A 394 5.02 27.04 26.79
CA ALA A 394 5.18 27.35 25.38
C ALA A 394 6.07 26.35 24.60
N HIS A 395 6.77 25.45 25.28
CA HIS A 395 7.80 24.60 24.68
C HIS A 395 7.62 23.10 24.99
N GLY A 396 6.51 22.70 25.60
CA GLY A 396 6.17 21.29 25.86
C GLY A 396 4.67 21.06 25.86
N GLN A 397 4.18 20.03 25.15
CA GLN A 397 2.74 19.74 25.10
C GLN A 397 2.21 19.30 26.46
N GLU A 398 2.92 18.40 27.14
CA GLU A 398 2.59 17.93 28.49
C GLU A 398 2.69 19.06 29.52
N ASP A 399 3.68 19.96 29.34
CA ASP A 399 3.85 21.18 30.13
C ASP A 399 2.65 22.12 29.99
N TYR A 400 2.22 22.36 28.75
CA TYR A 400 1.06 23.18 28.43
C TYR A 400 -0.22 22.66 29.09
N GLU A 401 -0.47 21.36 28.96
CA GLU A 401 -1.67 20.72 29.53
C GLU A 401 -1.65 20.77 31.06
N ALA A 402 -0.54 20.38 31.69
CA ALA A 402 -0.41 20.41 33.15
C ALA A 402 -0.55 21.83 33.70
N PHE A 403 0.09 22.81 33.06
CA PHE A 403 0.01 24.21 33.47
C PHE A 403 -1.42 24.76 33.33
N ARG A 404 -2.08 24.51 32.20
CA ARG A 404 -3.47 24.96 32.01
C ARG A 404 -4.45 24.32 32.98
N MET A 405 -4.25 23.04 33.30
CA MET A 405 -5.08 22.35 34.29
C MET A 405 -4.87 22.91 35.70
N ALA A 406 -3.61 23.12 36.11
CA ALA A 406 -3.28 23.64 37.43
C ALA A 406 -3.84 25.05 37.67
N PHE A 407 -3.87 25.88 36.61
CA PHE A 407 -4.30 27.28 36.68
C PHE A 407 -5.68 27.53 36.06
N ALA A 408 -6.49 26.48 35.87
CA ALA A 408 -7.80 26.58 35.25
C ALA A 408 -8.70 27.62 35.96
N GLY A 409 -9.29 28.54 35.19
CA GLY A 409 -10.12 29.62 35.72
C GLY A 409 -9.37 30.84 36.23
N SER A 410 -8.03 30.85 36.16
CA SER A 410 -7.20 32.03 36.47
C SER A 410 -6.67 32.71 35.21
N ALA A 411 -6.25 33.97 35.33
CA ALA A 411 -5.59 34.72 34.25
C ALA A 411 -4.32 34.00 33.74
N ARG A 412 -3.60 33.26 34.61
CA ARG A 412 -2.37 32.54 34.23
C ARG A 412 -2.60 31.45 33.19
N ALA A 413 -3.82 30.91 33.06
CA ALA A 413 -4.14 29.91 32.05
C ALA A 413 -4.47 30.52 30.66
N GLN A 414 -4.47 31.85 30.54
CA GLN A 414 -4.66 32.57 29.28
C GLN A 414 -3.41 32.49 28.39
N ALA A 415 -3.59 32.60 27.09
CA ALA A 415 -2.50 32.39 26.13
C ALA A 415 -1.46 33.53 26.15
N GLU A 416 -1.92 34.73 26.48
CA GLU A 416 -1.15 35.98 26.58
C GLU A 416 -0.15 35.95 27.74
N GLU A 417 -0.43 35.15 28.77
CA GLU A 417 0.44 34.96 29.93
C GLU A 417 1.50 33.87 29.69
N MET A 418 1.46 33.15 28.56
CA MET A 418 2.47 32.14 28.24
C MET A 418 3.76 32.79 27.72
N ARG A 419 4.88 32.45 28.35
CA ARG A 419 6.19 32.99 27.98
C ARG A 419 6.80 32.19 26.83
N CYS A 420 6.96 32.81 25.67
CA CYS A 420 7.56 32.19 24.48
C CYS A 420 8.64 33.10 23.87
N PRO A 421 9.84 33.20 24.47
CA PRO A 421 10.87 34.17 24.08
C PRO A 421 11.61 33.76 22.80
N VAL A 422 10.98 33.06 21.86
CA VAL A 422 11.63 32.51 20.67
C VAL A 422 10.87 32.94 19.43
N ASP A 423 11.58 33.47 18.44
CA ASP A 423 11.03 33.89 17.16
C ASP A 423 10.94 32.74 16.13
N ASP A 424 10.49 33.07 14.92
CA ASP A 424 10.33 32.13 13.81
C ASP A 424 11.66 31.52 13.31
N ASP A 425 12.79 32.19 13.57
CA ASP A 425 14.15 31.72 13.26
C ASP A 425 14.75 30.85 14.37
N GLY A 426 13.99 30.59 15.44
CA GLY A 426 14.49 29.85 16.59
C GLY A 426 15.54 30.64 17.37
N LYS A 427 15.41 31.97 17.44
CA LYS A 427 16.29 32.86 18.19
C LYS A 427 15.56 33.52 19.35
N PHE A 428 16.29 33.84 20.41
CA PHE A 428 15.71 34.54 21.55
C PHE A 428 15.26 35.97 21.20
N THR A 429 14.06 36.35 21.64
CA THR A 429 13.46 37.67 21.42
C THR A 429 13.79 38.66 22.55
N GLY A 430 13.54 39.94 22.31
CA GLY A 430 13.73 41.01 23.30
C GLY A 430 12.84 40.89 24.55
N GLU A 431 11.77 40.08 24.49
CA GLU A 431 10.85 39.83 25.62
C GLU A 431 11.56 39.30 26.86
N LEU A 432 12.70 38.61 26.70
CA LEU A 432 13.53 38.17 27.84
C LEU A 432 13.89 39.31 28.79
N ALA A 433 14.12 40.52 28.26
CA ALA A 433 14.46 41.69 29.06
C ALA A 433 13.31 42.11 30.00
N GLU A 434 12.08 41.72 29.69
CA GLU A 434 10.90 42.01 30.50
C GLU A 434 10.76 41.06 31.69
N TRP A 435 11.43 39.89 31.67
CA TRP A 435 11.24 38.85 32.69
C TRP A 435 12.40 38.72 33.69
N THR A 436 13.44 39.52 33.55
CA THR A 436 14.58 39.53 34.47
C THR A 436 14.98 40.97 34.81
N ASP A 437 15.44 41.18 36.04
CA ASP A 437 16.03 42.46 36.44
C ASP A 437 17.50 42.58 35.97
N ASP A 438 18.13 41.47 35.59
CA ASP A 438 19.51 41.43 35.06
C ASP A 438 19.51 41.65 33.54
N GLN A 439 19.52 42.92 33.13
CA GLN A 439 19.53 43.29 31.72
C GLN A 439 20.78 42.81 30.96
N SER A 440 21.90 42.59 31.67
CA SER A 440 23.11 42.02 31.06
C SER A 440 22.90 40.56 30.67
N LEU A 441 22.14 39.81 31.47
CA LEU A 441 21.77 38.43 31.17
C LEU A 441 20.89 38.34 29.93
N ALA A 442 19.84 39.17 29.83
CA ALA A 442 18.99 39.21 28.64
C ALA A 442 19.79 39.58 27.38
N GLY A 443 20.63 40.62 27.45
CA GLY A 443 21.45 41.07 26.32
C GLY A 443 22.44 40.03 25.78
N ARG A 444 22.87 39.06 26.60
CA ARG A 444 23.74 37.95 26.17
C ARG A 444 23.01 36.88 25.37
N LEU A 445 21.69 36.74 25.53
CA LEU A 445 20.90 35.67 24.93
C LEU A 445 20.09 36.14 23.73
N VAL A 446 19.56 37.37 23.77
CA VAL A 446 18.75 37.96 22.70
C VAL A 446 19.47 37.83 21.35
N GLY A 447 18.75 37.34 20.33
CA GLY A 447 19.26 37.13 18.98
C GLY A 447 20.07 35.84 18.75
N LYS A 448 20.44 35.10 19.80
CA LYS A 448 21.14 33.80 19.66
C LYS A 448 20.17 32.67 19.37
N SER A 449 20.60 31.73 18.53
CA SER A 449 19.80 30.55 18.18
C SER A 449 19.72 29.55 19.34
N VAL A 450 18.50 29.08 19.65
CA VAL A 450 18.22 28.15 20.76
C VAL A 450 18.72 26.72 20.51
N LEU A 451 18.92 26.35 19.25
CA LEU A 451 19.54 25.08 18.84
C LEU A 451 21.05 25.20 18.62
N GLY A 452 21.63 26.37 18.86
CA GLY A 452 23.04 26.66 18.64
C GLY A 452 23.63 27.46 19.79
N GLU A 453 24.02 28.70 19.50
CA GLU A 453 24.82 29.58 20.38
C GLU A 453 24.21 29.83 21.76
N ALA A 454 22.88 29.76 21.90
CA ALA A 454 22.23 30.11 23.16
C ALA A 454 22.39 29.04 24.25
N VAL A 455 22.58 27.77 23.88
CA VAL A 455 22.78 26.67 24.84
C VAL A 455 24.09 26.81 25.63
N PRO A 456 25.27 26.90 25.00
CA PRO A 456 26.51 27.08 25.75
C PRO A 456 26.54 28.41 26.51
N GLU A 457 25.93 29.47 25.98
CA GLU A 457 25.80 30.75 26.68
C GLU A 457 24.97 30.63 27.96
N MET A 458 23.79 29.99 27.87
CA MET A 458 22.94 29.72 29.03
C MET A 458 23.70 28.95 30.09
N ILE A 459 24.42 27.89 29.71
CA ILE A 459 25.23 27.08 30.63
C ILE A 459 26.32 27.92 31.30
N GLY A 460 26.97 28.82 30.55
CA GLY A 460 27.93 29.79 31.08
C GLY A 460 27.30 30.68 32.15
N ILE A 461 26.13 31.26 31.88
CA ILE A 461 25.37 32.08 32.83
C ILE A 461 25.02 31.27 34.09
N LEU A 462 24.55 30.03 33.95
CA LEU A 462 24.21 29.16 35.08
C LEU A 462 25.43 28.87 35.97
N LYS A 463 26.63 28.71 35.38
CA LYS A 463 27.90 28.53 36.11
C LYS A 463 28.31 29.80 36.84
N GLU A 464 28.29 30.95 36.16
CA GLU A 464 28.67 32.25 36.72
C GLU A 464 27.79 32.64 37.92
N LYS A 465 26.49 32.32 37.86
CA LYS A 465 25.53 32.58 38.94
C LYS A 465 25.54 31.51 40.05
N GLY A 466 26.36 30.46 39.94
CA GLY A 466 26.49 29.42 40.96
C GLY A 466 25.27 28.50 41.12
N ILE A 467 24.36 28.48 40.13
CA ILE A 467 23.12 27.69 40.18
C ILE A 467 23.17 26.41 39.34
N LEU A 468 24.20 26.24 38.50
CA LEU A 468 24.44 24.96 37.82
C LEU A 468 24.95 23.93 38.84
N LEU A 469 24.22 22.82 38.98
CA LEU A 469 24.59 21.70 39.85
C LEU A 469 25.49 20.70 39.14
N HIS A 470 25.20 20.40 37.87
CA HIS A 470 25.96 19.46 37.03
C HIS A 470 25.62 19.64 35.54
N GLU A 471 26.56 19.27 34.66
CA GLU A 471 26.39 19.25 33.20
C GLU A 471 26.96 17.94 32.64
N ALA A 472 26.19 17.29 31.77
CA ALA A 472 26.59 16.08 31.05
C ALA A 472 26.14 16.13 29.58
N LEU A 473 26.82 15.40 28.70
CA LEU A 473 26.40 15.23 27.31
C LEU A 473 25.54 13.97 27.17
N LEU A 474 24.31 14.12 26.66
CA LEU A 474 23.39 13.01 26.45
C LEU A 474 23.22 12.71 24.96
N HIS A 475 23.27 11.43 24.62
CA HIS A 475 22.94 10.92 23.29
C HIS A 475 21.55 10.30 23.32
N HIS A 476 20.65 10.82 22.49
CA HIS A 476 19.27 10.35 22.46
C HIS A 476 18.59 10.59 21.12
N ARG A 477 17.39 10.03 21.01
CA ARG A 477 16.54 10.14 19.84
C ARG A 477 15.84 11.49 19.82
N TYR A 478 16.10 12.30 18.80
CA TYR A 478 15.54 13.66 18.68
C TYR A 478 14.76 13.86 17.38
N PRO A 479 13.63 14.61 17.39
CA PRO A 479 12.86 14.91 16.20
C PRO A 479 13.60 15.93 15.30
N CYS A 480 13.56 15.68 14.01
CA CYS A 480 14.12 16.50 12.95
C CYS A 480 13.08 16.68 11.84
N ASP A 481 13.16 17.81 11.15
CA ASP A 481 12.39 18.07 9.95
C ASP A 481 12.70 16.97 8.92
N TRP A 482 11.66 16.27 8.45
CA TRP A 482 11.84 15.14 7.54
C TRP A 482 12.47 15.50 6.19
N LYS A 483 12.46 16.78 5.80
CA LYS A 483 13.03 17.26 4.54
C LYS A 483 14.42 17.83 4.75
N THR A 484 14.57 18.81 5.64
CA THR A 484 15.88 19.46 5.84
C THR A 484 16.84 18.59 6.65
N LYS A 485 16.30 17.63 7.43
CA LYS A 485 17.04 16.79 8.39
C LYS A 485 17.63 17.57 9.55
N GLU A 486 17.24 18.84 9.71
CA GLU A 486 17.65 19.70 10.82
C GLU A 486 16.75 19.48 12.05
N PRO A 487 17.24 19.70 13.28
CA PRO A 487 16.45 19.58 14.51
C PRO A 487 15.27 20.56 14.55
N VAL A 488 14.15 20.13 15.15
CA VAL A 488 12.96 20.98 15.37
C VAL A 488 12.86 21.40 16.84
N ILE A 489 12.09 22.44 17.13
CA ILE A 489 11.75 22.86 18.50
C ILE A 489 10.25 22.77 18.71
N LEU A 490 9.81 22.70 19.97
CA LEU A 490 8.43 22.97 20.33
C LEU A 490 8.31 24.46 20.66
N ARG A 491 7.34 25.13 20.04
CA ARG A 491 7.08 26.55 20.23
C ARG A 491 5.58 26.83 20.19
N ALA A 492 5.10 27.65 21.11
CA ALA A 492 3.74 28.14 21.08
C ALA A 492 3.58 29.13 19.94
N THR A 493 2.73 28.77 18.99
CA THR A 493 2.35 29.66 17.89
C THR A 493 0.83 29.71 17.80
N PRO A 494 0.23 30.88 17.54
CA PRO A 494 -1.18 30.95 17.18
C PRO A 494 -1.41 30.13 15.91
N GLN A 495 -2.27 29.13 15.99
CA GLN A 495 -2.58 28.22 14.89
C GLN A 495 -4.09 27.91 14.88
N TRP A 496 -4.55 27.44 13.73
CA TRP A 496 -5.91 26.96 13.52
C TRP A 496 -5.97 25.46 13.73
N PHE A 497 -6.94 25.02 14.54
CA PHE A 497 -7.15 23.63 14.88
C PHE A 497 -8.58 23.20 14.53
N ALA A 498 -8.72 22.01 13.96
CA ALA A 498 -9.99 21.30 13.93
C ALA A 498 -10.13 20.46 15.23
N ASN A 499 -11.23 20.67 15.96
CA ASN A 499 -11.57 19.96 17.18
C ASN A 499 -12.16 18.58 16.84
N ILE A 500 -11.35 17.54 17.03
CA ILE A 500 -11.71 16.15 16.75
C ILE A 500 -12.48 15.54 17.93
N GLU A 501 -12.27 16.03 19.16
CA GLU A 501 -12.86 15.48 20.38
C GLU A 501 -14.38 15.26 20.25
N SER A 502 -15.07 16.26 19.71
CA SER A 502 -16.54 16.22 19.53
C SER A 502 -17.04 15.21 18.50
N ILE A 503 -16.21 14.81 17.53
CA ILE A 503 -16.57 13.87 16.46
C ILE A 503 -15.90 12.50 16.62
N ARG A 504 -15.06 12.33 17.66
CA ARG A 504 -14.28 11.11 17.87
C ARG A 504 -15.17 9.89 17.99
N GLN A 505 -16.19 9.93 18.84
CA GLN A 505 -17.06 8.79 19.05
C GLN A 505 -17.82 8.43 17.77
N SER A 506 -18.38 9.43 17.08
CA SER A 506 -19.05 9.23 15.79
C SER A 506 -18.12 8.63 14.74
N ALA A 507 -16.83 8.97 14.75
CA ALA A 507 -15.84 8.36 13.87
C ALA A 507 -15.59 6.88 14.17
N ILE A 508 -15.54 6.50 15.45
CA ILE A 508 -15.42 5.09 15.85
C ILE A 508 -16.68 4.32 15.47
N ASP A 509 -17.87 4.87 15.76
CA ASP A 509 -19.15 4.23 15.44
C ASP A 509 -19.33 4.07 13.92
N ALA A 510 -18.97 5.09 13.13
CA ALA A 510 -19.02 5.04 11.68
C ALA A 510 -18.11 3.94 11.08
N MET A 511 -16.99 3.62 11.76
CA MET A 511 -16.09 2.56 11.33
C MET A 511 -16.64 1.15 11.58
N ASP A 512 -17.67 0.97 12.44
CA ASP A 512 -18.27 -0.35 12.67
C ASP A 512 -18.99 -0.89 11.43
N ALA A 513 -19.51 0.00 10.58
CA ALA A 513 -20.20 -0.36 9.34
C ALA A 513 -19.25 -0.55 8.13
N VAL A 514 -17.95 -0.32 8.30
CA VAL A 514 -16.97 -0.41 7.21
C VAL A 514 -16.38 -1.82 7.13
N ASP A 515 -16.34 -2.40 5.93
CA ASP A 515 -15.62 -3.65 5.68
C ASP A 515 -14.11 -3.39 5.50
N PHE A 516 -13.32 -3.77 6.50
CA PHE A 516 -11.87 -3.60 6.49
C PHE A 516 -11.16 -4.82 5.90
N LYS A 517 -10.30 -4.59 4.89
CA LYS A 517 -9.47 -5.64 4.28
C LYS A 517 -7.98 -5.27 4.38
N PRO A 518 -7.18 -5.94 5.22
CA PRO A 518 -7.55 -6.99 6.19
C PRO A 518 -8.26 -6.41 7.43
N GLU A 519 -9.02 -7.24 8.13
CA GLU A 519 -9.84 -6.83 9.29
C GLU A 519 -9.04 -6.09 10.39
N GLN A 520 -7.79 -6.49 10.60
CA GLN A 520 -6.89 -5.86 11.58
C GLN A 520 -6.58 -4.38 11.30
N SER A 521 -6.80 -3.89 10.07
CA SER A 521 -6.58 -2.48 9.70
C SER A 521 -7.52 -1.52 10.44
N LYS A 522 -8.71 -2.00 10.86
CA LYS A 522 -9.65 -1.23 11.70
C LYS A 522 -8.99 -0.71 12.97
N ARG A 523 -8.40 -1.62 13.78
CA ARG A 523 -7.72 -1.30 15.05
C ARG A 523 -6.63 -0.26 14.88
N ARG A 524 -5.94 -0.27 13.73
CA ARG A 524 -4.89 0.70 13.43
C ARG A 524 -5.47 2.10 13.20
N LEU A 525 -6.54 2.22 12.43
CA LEU A 525 -7.21 3.50 12.20
C LEU A 525 -7.88 4.02 13.49
N GLU A 526 -8.54 3.15 14.26
CA GLU A 526 -9.14 3.47 15.57
C GLU A 526 -8.09 4.05 16.52
N SER A 527 -6.94 3.39 16.66
CA SER A 527 -5.86 3.87 17.53
C SER A 527 -5.38 5.27 17.17
N PHE A 528 -5.32 5.63 15.88
CA PHE A 528 -4.93 6.98 15.45
C PHE A 528 -6.03 8.02 15.70
N VAL A 529 -7.31 7.63 15.59
CA VAL A 529 -8.44 8.52 15.89
C VAL A 529 -8.55 8.79 17.39
N LEU A 530 -8.37 7.75 18.23
CA LEU A 530 -8.42 7.88 19.69
C LEU A 530 -7.25 8.70 20.25
N GLY A 531 -6.05 8.58 19.65
CA GLY A 531 -4.85 9.29 20.11
C GLY A 531 -4.84 10.79 19.81
N ARG A 532 -5.87 11.35 19.17
CA ARG A 532 -5.88 12.74 18.69
C ARG A 532 -7.12 13.51 19.16
N SER A 533 -6.91 14.60 19.89
CA SER A 533 -7.99 15.52 20.32
C SER A 533 -8.20 16.68 19.35
N GLU A 534 -7.13 17.19 18.76
CA GLU A 534 -7.14 18.34 17.86
C GLU A 534 -6.19 18.11 16.66
N TRP A 535 -6.57 18.66 15.51
CA TRP A 535 -5.75 18.66 14.29
C TRP A 535 -5.35 20.07 13.91
N CYS A 536 -4.05 20.39 13.96
CA CYS A 536 -3.51 21.64 13.43
C CYS A 536 -3.67 21.69 11.89
N ILE A 537 -4.59 22.52 11.41
CA ILE A 537 -4.93 22.66 10.00
C ILE A 537 -4.21 23.83 9.32
N SER A 538 -3.57 24.75 10.04
CA SER A 538 -2.83 25.87 9.45
C SER A 538 -1.37 25.54 9.16
N ARG A 539 -0.82 26.15 8.11
CA ARG A 539 0.59 26.12 7.71
C ARG A 539 1.02 27.51 7.24
N GLN A 540 2.22 27.94 7.62
CA GLN A 540 2.76 29.28 7.32
C GLN A 540 3.41 29.30 5.93
N ARG A 541 2.65 28.98 4.89
CA ARG A 541 3.13 28.83 3.51
C ARG A 541 2.22 29.54 2.52
N SER A 542 2.73 29.77 1.32
CA SER A 542 1.94 30.40 0.25
C SER A 542 1.33 29.38 -0.73
N TRP A 543 1.88 28.16 -0.81
CA TRP A 543 1.41 27.12 -1.74
C TRP A 543 0.45 26.13 -1.07
N GLY A 544 -0.84 26.48 -1.11
CA GLY A 544 -1.97 25.71 -0.61
C GLY A 544 -3.26 26.53 -0.66
N VAL A 545 -4.37 25.95 -0.24
CA VAL A 545 -5.64 26.69 -0.11
C VAL A 545 -5.55 27.63 1.10
N PRO A 546 -5.80 28.94 0.96
CA PRO A 546 -5.70 29.88 2.08
C PRO A 546 -6.76 29.58 3.15
N ILE A 547 -6.45 29.85 4.42
CA ILE A 547 -7.46 30.00 5.47
C ILE A 547 -7.94 31.46 5.43
N PRO A 548 -9.17 31.74 4.95
CA PRO A 548 -9.63 33.10 4.68
C PRO A 548 -10.08 33.83 5.96
N VAL A 549 -9.12 34.13 6.83
CA VAL A 549 -9.33 34.92 8.05
C VAL A 549 -8.92 36.39 7.83
N LEU A 550 -9.68 37.31 8.42
CA LEU A 550 -9.29 38.71 8.58
C LEU A 550 -8.85 38.96 10.02
N TYR A 551 -7.72 39.63 10.19
CA TYR A 551 -7.25 40.08 11.50
C TYR A 551 -7.48 41.59 11.64
N GLU A 552 -8.10 42.01 12.74
CA GLU A 552 -8.14 43.42 13.10
C GLU A 552 -6.74 43.89 13.53
N VAL A 553 -6.23 44.99 12.95
CA VAL A 553 -4.86 45.46 13.19
C VAL A 553 -4.69 46.04 14.60
N SER A 554 -5.73 46.66 15.15
CA SER A 554 -5.74 47.29 16.48
C SER A 554 -5.68 46.27 17.61
N THR A 555 -6.47 45.19 17.52
CA THR A 555 -6.65 44.22 18.60
C THR A 555 -5.93 42.90 18.35
N GLY A 556 -5.68 42.56 17.08
CA GLY A 556 -5.17 41.24 16.68
C GLY A 556 -6.27 40.18 16.59
N ASP A 557 -7.54 40.54 16.80
CA ASP A 557 -8.67 39.60 16.79
C ASP A 557 -8.84 38.92 15.43
N ALA A 558 -9.11 37.63 15.45
CA ALA A 558 -9.31 36.81 14.27
C ALA A 558 -10.80 36.72 13.89
N HIS A 559 -11.17 37.21 12.72
CA HIS A 559 -12.51 37.13 12.16
C HIS A 559 -12.59 35.99 11.13
N LEU A 560 -12.95 34.80 11.62
CA LEU A 560 -13.31 33.63 10.82
C LEU A 560 -14.67 33.12 11.27
N SER A 561 -15.73 33.56 10.59
CA SER A 561 -17.11 33.16 10.87
C SER A 561 -17.82 32.71 9.60
N ALA A 562 -19.03 32.16 9.76
CA ALA A 562 -19.85 31.81 8.62
C ALA A 562 -20.13 33.02 7.71
N GLU A 563 -20.40 34.18 8.31
CA GLU A 563 -20.71 35.42 7.62
C GLU A 563 -19.50 35.99 6.88
N THR A 564 -18.29 35.91 7.45
CA THR A 564 -17.08 36.33 6.74
C THR A 564 -16.81 35.40 5.54
N LEU A 565 -17.00 34.10 5.71
CA LEU A 565 -16.83 33.10 4.66
C LEU A 565 -17.87 33.22 3.54
N ASP A 566 -19.14 33.50 3.87
CA ASP A 566 -20.21 33.72 2.89
C ASP A 566 -19.94 34.96 2.01
N HIS A 567 -19.15 35.92 2.48
CA HIS A 567 -18.67 37.05 1.67
C HIS A 567 -17.42 36.69 0.85
N ILE A 568 -16.43 36.03 1.45
CA ILE A 568 -15.11 35.79 0.84
C ILE A 568 -15.15 34.69 -0.24
N ILE A 569 -15.84 33.56 0.01
CA ILE A 569 -15.81 32.40 -0.88
C ILE A 569 -16.33 32.74 -2.29
N PRO A 570 -17.46 33.46 -2.48
CA PRO A 570 -17.92 33.84 -3.82
C PRO A 570 -16.91 34.70 -4.60
N ILE A 571 -16.14 35.55 -3.91
CA ILE A 571 -15.10 36.37 -4.54
C ILE A 571 -13.96 35.48 -5.05
N LEU A 572 -13.51 34.53 -4.24
CA LEU A 572 -12.49 33.56 -4.64
C LEU A 572 -13.01 32.60 -5.72
N ALA A 573 -14.30 32.25 -5.70
CA ALA A 573 -14.92 31.45 -6.76
C ALA A 573 -14.95 32.19 -8.10
N ALA A 574 -15.05 33.52 -8.11
CA ALA A 574 -15.01 34.33 -9.33
C ALA A 574 -13.58 34.64 -9.82
N LYS A 575 -12.63 34.90 -8.89
CA LYS A 575 -11.29 35.40 -9.21
C LYS A 575 -10.15 34.39 -9.02
N GLY A 576 -10.43 33.22 -8.47
CA GLY A 576 -9.44 32.22 -8.08
C GLY A 576 -8.81 32.48 -6.70
N THR A 577 -8.26 31.44 -6.08
CA THR A 577 -7.63 31.53 -4.74
C THR A 577 -6.36 32.37 -4.72
N ASP A 578 -5.68 32.53 -5.86
CA ASP A 578 -4.54 33.44 -6.00
C ASP A 578 -4.91 34.89 -5.66
N TYR A 579 -6.16 35.30 -5.86
CA TYR A 579 -6.61 36.66 -5.54
C TYR A 579 -6.55 36.98 -4.04
N TRP A 580 -6.62 35.97 -3.16
CA TRP A 580 -6.38 36.14 -1.72
C TRP A 580 -5.00 36.73 -1.43
N TRP A 581 -4.00 36.45 -2.28
CA TRP A 581 -2.62 36.89 -2.13
C TRP A 581 -2.30 38.22 -2.82
N SER A 582 -3.30 38.90 -3.40
CA SER A 582 -3.17 40.26 -3.92
C SER A 582 -3.10 41.30 -2.80
N ASP A 583 -2.84 42.57 -3.11
CA ASP A 583 -2.81 43.65 -2.10
C ASP A 583 -4.22 44.21 -1.77
N ASP A 584 -5.27 43.73 -2.43
CA ASP A 584 -6.64 44.21 -2.26
C ASP A 584 -7.30 43.55 -1.04
N VAL A 585 -7.12 44.14 0.16
CA VAL A 585 -7.77 43.67 1.39
C VAL A 585 -9.24 44.08 1.43
N ASP A 586 -9.56 45.27 0.91
CA ASP A 586 -10.90 45.88 0.98
C ASP A 586 -11.98 45.04 0.30
N ALA A 587 -11.64 44.31 -0.76
CA ALA A 587 -12.55 43.38 -1.42
C ALA A 587 -13.08 42.29 -0.46
N PHE A 588 -12.29 41.87 0.52
CA PHE A 588 -12.60 40.74 1.40
C PHE A 588 -13.30 41.13 2.70
N ILE A 589 -13.38 42.43 3.02
CA ILE A 589 -14.03 42.90 4.25
C ILE A 589 -15.56 42.90 4.06
N PRO A 590 -16.32 42.07 4.81
CA PRO A 590 -17.77 42.05 4.70
C PRO A 590 -18.39 43.36 5.20
N PRO A 591 -19.60 43.73 4.75
CA PRO A 591 -20.22 45.03 5.07
C PRO A 591 -20.31 45.35 6.57
N HIS A 592 -20.59 44.34 7.42
CA HIS A 592 -20.73 44.53 8.86
C HIS A 592 -19.39 44.86 9.56
N LEU A 593 -18.27 44.30 9.09
CA LEU A 593 -16.93 44.66 9.58
C LEU A 593 -16.49 46.00 9.00
N LYS A 594 -16.81 46.29 7.75
CA LYS A 594 -16.49 47.59 7.13
C LYS A 594 -17.16 48.75 7.86
N ALA A 595 -18.35 48.54 8.42
CA ALA A 595 -19.08 49.54 9.18
C ALA A 595 -18.42 49.91 10.52
N THR A 596 -17.50 49.09 11.07
CA THR A 596 -16.81 49.42 12.33
C THR A 596 -15.75 50.51 12.13
N GLY A 597 -15.29 50.73 10.89
CA GLY A 597 -14.19 51.65 10.58
C GLY A 597 -12.81 51.15 10.97
N ASN A 598 -12.70 49.88 11.44
CA ASN A 598 -11.43 49.28 11.83
C ASN A 598 -10.58 48.92 10.60
N VAL A 599 -9.27 48.85 10.81
CA VAL A 599 -8.31 48.43 9.78
C VAL A 599 -8.08 46.93 9.89
N PHE A 600 -8.23 46.22 8.78
CA PHE A 600 -8.07 44.76 8.72
C PHE A 600 -6.85 44.39 7.87
N ARG A 601 -6.26 43.22 8.18
CA ARG A 601 -5.24 42.55 7.36
C ARG A 601 -5.66 41.10 7.11
N LYS A 602 -5.22 40.53 5.98
CA LYS A 602 -5.49 39.12 5.67
C LYS A 602 -4.57 38.18 6.45
N GLY A 603 -5.08 37.01 6.79
CA GLY A 603 -4.26 35.87 7.19
C GLY A 603 -3.41 35.35 6.05
N THR A 604 -2.21 34.85 6.40
CA THR A 604 -1.22 34.31 5.46
C THR A 604 -1.03 32.81 5.60
N ASP A 605 -1.91 32.14 6.36
CA ASP A 605 -1.85 30.70 6.54
C ASP A 605 -2.59 29.98 5.41
N THR A 606 -2.07 28.83 5.01
CA THR A 606 -2.75 27.85 4.15
C THR A 606 -3.20 26.65 4.96
N MET A 607 -4.16 25.91 4.42
CA MET A 607 -4.59 24.64 4.99
C MET A 607 -3.53 23.55 4.85
N ASP A 608 -3.58 22.58 5.75
CA ASP A 608 -2.83 21.33 5.71
C ASP A 608 -3.21 20.51 4.48
N VAL A 609 -2.23 19.92 3.80
CA VAL A 609 -2.43 19.03 2.64
C VAL A 609 -3.28 17.79 2.96
N TRP A 610 -3.29 17.35 4.23
CA TRP A 610 -4.21 16.30 4.65
C TRP A 610 -5.67 16.76 4.66
N PHE A 611 -5.93 18.06 4.79
CA PHE A 611 -7.26 18.63 4.62
C PHE A 611 -7.61 18.71 3.14
N ASP A 612 -6.67 19.12 2.29
CA ASP A 612 -6.83 19.13 0.84
C ASP A 612 -7.25 17.74 0.36
N SER A 613 -6.41 16.72 0.55
CA SER A 613 -6.70 15.34 0.17
C SER A 613 -7.90 14.75 0.93
N GLY A 614 -8.05 15.07 2.22
CA GLY A 614 -9.18 14.64 3.05
C GLY A 614 -10.53 15.16 2.55
N SER A 615 -10.56 16.28 1.83
CA SER A 615 -11.78 16.83 1.24
C SER A 615 -12.14 16.23 -0.12
N SER A 616 -11.37 15.27 -0.65
CA SER A 616 -11.56 14.76 -2.02
C SER A 616 -12.89 14.02 -2.23
N TRP A 617 -13.49 13.49 -1.17
CA TRP A 617 -14.81 12.86 -1.20
C TRP A 617 -15.92 13.85 -1.62
N THR A 618 -15.72 15.17 -1.45
CA THR A 618 -16.68 16.20 -1.86
C THR A 618 -16.92 16.21 -3.37
N LEU A 619 -15.89 15.86 -4.16
CA LEU A 619 -16.01 15.68 -5.60
C LEU A 619 -17.02 14.58 -5.93
N ILE A 620 -16.91 13.43 -5.26
CA ILE A 620 -17.79 12.28 -5.49
C ILE A 620 -19.22 12.60 -5.07
N LYS A 621 -19.40 13.32 -3.96
CA LYS A 621 -20.72 13.79 -3.50
C LYS A 621 -21.39 14.70 -4.53
N GLU A 622 -20.65 15.63 -5.15
CA GLU A 622 -21.17 16.55 -6.16
C GLU A 622 -21.70 15.85 -7.42
N LEU A 623 -21.15 14.66 -7.76
CA LEU A 623 -21.62 13.87 -8.89
C LEU A 623 -23.04 13.30 -8.67
N GLY A 624 -23.56 13.30 -7.44
CA GLY A 624 -24.93 12.84 -7.15
C GLY A 624 -25.17 11.36 -7.43
N LEU A 625 -24.12 10.53 -7.36
CA LEU A 625 -24.20 9.09 -7.70
C LEU A 625 -24.80 8.23 -6.57
N ARG A 626 -24.92 8.78 -5.36
CA ARG A 626 -25.36 8.10 -4.14
C ARG A 626 -26.35 8.96 -3.39
N SER A 627 -27.24 8.31 -2.64
CA SER A 627 -28.10 9.02 -1.69
C SER A 627 -27.29 9.56 -0.51
N ALA A 628 -27.85 10.52 0.24
CA ALA A 628 -27.16 11.13 1.37
C ALA A 628 -26.93 10.17 2.55
N SER A 629 -27.69 9.06 2.62
CA SER A 629 -27.59 8.02 3.64
C SER A 629 -26.59 6.91 3.28
N GLU A 630 -25.96 6.98 2.12
CA GLU A 630 -25.01 5.98 1.64
C GLU A 630 -23.57 6.52 1.60
N PRO A 631 -22.56 5.66 1.88
CA PRO A 631 -21.17 6.00 1.63
C PRO A 631 -20.96 6.53 0.21
N VAL A 632 -20.19 7.61 0.07
CA VAL A 632 -19.95 8.22 -1.25
C VAL A 632 -19.18 7.30 -2.19
N ALA A 633 -18.38 6.39 -1.63
CA ALA A 633 -17.61 5.40 -2.38
C ALA A 633 -17.83 3.98 -1.87
N ASP A 634 -17.79 3.00 -2.76
CA ASP A 634 -17.77 1.58 -2.40
C ASP A 634 -16.41 1.17 -1.85
N VAL A 635 -15.33 1.64 -2.47
CA VAL A 635 -13.96 1.23 -2.11
C VAL A 635 -13.03 2.43 -2.00
N TYR A 636 -12.30 2.47 -0.89
CA TYR A 636 -11.02 3.18 -0.75
C TYR A 636 -9.90 2.13 -0.69
N LEU A 637 -8.82 2.30 -1.46
CA LEU A 637 -7.68 1.38 -1.48
C LEU A 637 -6.37 2.15 -1.47
N GLU A 638 -5.57 2.03 -0.40
CA GLU A 638 -4.25 2.67 -0.30
C GLU A 638 -3.23 1.87 0.52
N GLY A 639 -2.00 2.37 0.56
CA GLY A 639 -0.92 1.82 1.38
C GLY A 639 -1.17 2.00 2.89
N SER A 640 -0.52 1.16 3.68
CA SER A 640 -0.71 1.13 5.13
C SER A 640 -0.35 2.45 5.86
N ASP A 641 0.44 3.32 5.25
CA ASP A 641 0.75 4.67 5.73
C ASP A 641 -0.45 5.63 5.71
N GLN A 642 -1.50 5.34 4.95
CA GLN A 642 -2.68 6.22 4.82
C GLN A 642 -3.65 6.16 6.01
N HIS A 643 -3.45 5.24 6.97
CA HIS A 643 -4.22 5.21 8.24
C HIS A 643 -4.03 6.46 9.10
N ARG A 644 -2.89 7.13 8.95
CA ARG A 644 -2.58 8.41 9.61
C ARG A 644 -2.64 9.60 8.63
N GLY A 645 -3.14 9.34 7.42
CA GLY A 645 -3.18 10.28 6.30
C GLY A 645 -4.59 10.29 5.72
N TRP A 646 -4.72 9.92 4.44
CA TRP A 646 -5.94 10.12 3.68
C TRP A 646 -7.18 9.38 4.20
N PHE A 647 -7.05 8.17 4.75
CA PHE A 647 -8.18 7.44 5.31
C PHE A 647 -8.79 8.16 6.52
N GLN A 648 -7.92 8.65 7.40
CA GLN A 648 -8.31 9.36 8.60
C GLN A 648 -8.86 10.74 8.25
N SER A 649 -8.15 11.53 7.43
CA SER A 649 -8.61 12.88 7.10
C SER A 649 -9.92 12.88 6.31
N SER A 650 -10.13 11.90 5.42
CA SER A 650 -11.40 11.73 4.72
C SER A 650 -12.55 11.40 5.68
N LEU A 651 -12.33 10.46 6.61
CA LEU A 651 -13.34 10.11 7.62
C LEU A 651 -13.70 11.33 8.48
N LEU A 652 -12.70 12.00 9.04
CA LEU A 652 -12.91 13.12 9.96
C LEU A 652 -13.58 14.31 9.28
N THR A 653 -13.14 14.69 8.09
CA THR A 653 -13.75 15.82 7.36
C THR A 653 -15.16 15.50 6.88
N HIS A 654 -15.43 14.26 6.46
CA HIS A 654 -16.77 13.83 6.06
C HIS A 654 -17.74 13.95 7.24
N LEU A 655 -17.39 13.37 8.38
CA LEU A 655 -18.21 13.42 9.61
C LEU A 655 -18.34 14.82 10.19
N ALA A 656 -17.28 15.64 10.10
CA ALA A 656 -17.37 17.04 10.51
C ALA A 656 -18.37 17.82 9.64
N SER A 657 -18.60 17.40 8.40
CA SER A 657 -19.51 18.06 7.46
C SER A 657 -20.97 17.61 7.58
N THR A 658 -21.26 16.39 8.05
CA THR A 658 -22.61 15.83 8.14
C THR A 658 -23.44 16.44 9.29
N GLU A 659 -24.70 16.76 9.05
CA GLU A 659 -25.59 17.27 10.10
C GLU A 659 -26.02 16.13 11.04
N GLY A 660 -26.20 16.43 12.33
CA GLY A 660 -26.68 15.44 13.30
C GLY A 660 -28.18 15.21 13.13
N GLY A 661 -28.60 13.98 12.80
CA GLY A 661 -30.00 13.59 12.59
C GLY A 661 -30.15 12.08 12.32
N GLU A 662 -31.37 11.62 12.04
CA GLU A 662 -31.70 10.20 11.78
C GLU A 662 -30.98 9.59 10.56
N ASP A 663 -30.42 10.43 9.68
CA ASP A 663 -29.46 10.01 8.64
C ASP A 663 -28.07 9.81 9.28
N ALA A 664 -27.83 8.58 9.75
CA ALA A 664 -26.65 8.23 10.53
C ALA A 664 -25.33 8.64 9.86
N ALA A 665 -24.45 9.26 10.66
CA ALA A 665 -23.06 9.54 10.36
C ALA A 665 -22.31 8.25 9.94
N HIS A 666 -22.17 8.02 8.64
CA HIS A 666 -21.42 6.89 8.09
C HIS A 666 -20.03 7.34 7.58
N ALA A 667 -19.13 6.38 7.39
CA ALA A 667 -17.84 6.65 6.76
C ALA A 667 -18.04 7.02 5.26
N PRO A 668 -17.14 7.79 4.64
CA PRO A 668 -17.24 8.11 3.22
C PRO A 668 -17.00 6.90 2.29
N TYR A 669 -16.62 5.75 2.85
CA TYR A 669 -16.33 4.51 2.14
C TYR A 669 -17.06 3.33 2.78
N ARG A 670 -17.56 2.41 1.95
CA ARG A 670 -18.16 1.13 2.40
C ARG A 670 -17.10 0.08 2.74
N THR A 671 -16.04 -0.01 1.93
CA THR A 671 -14.92 -0.94 2.12
C THR A 671 -13.60 -0.19 2.11
N LEU A 672 -12.72 -0.50 3.06
CA LEU A 672 -11.38 0.06 3.15
C LEU A 672 -10.33 -1.05 2.98
N ILE A 673 -9.62 -1.00 1.86
CA ILE A 673 -8.58 -1.97 1.49
C ILE A 673 -7.20 -1.38 1.74
N THR A 674 -6.38 -2.11 2.48
CA THR A 674 -5.01 -1.72 2.80
C THR A 674 -4.01 -2.67 2.15
N HIS A 675 -3.06 -2.12 1.40
CA HIS A 675 -1.89 -2.88 0.96
C HIS A 675 -0.62 -2.53 1.76
N GLY A 676 0.32 -3.46 1.82
CA GLY A 676 1.64 -3.26 2.39
C GLY A 676 2.56 -2.44 1.49
N MET A 677 3.79 -2.23 1.98
CA MET A 677 4.83 -1.51 1.27
C MET A 677 5.57 -2.40 0.28
N VAL A 678 6.07 -1.82 -0.81
CA VAL A 678 6.94 -2.54 -1.73
C VAL A 678 8.39 -2.37 -1.31
N LEU A 679 9.05 -3.51 -1.07
CA LEU A 679 10.44 -3.63 -0.66
C LEU A 679 11.28 -4.16 -1.83
N ASP A 680 12.60 -4.04 -1.72
CA ASP A 680 13.50 -4.71 -2.66
C ASP A 680 13.49 -6.24 -2.46
N GLN A 681 14.24 -6.95 -3.30
CA GLN A 681 14.35 -8.42 -3.25
C GLN A 681 14.93 -8.96 -1.92
N ASP A 682 15.66 -8.12 -1.17
CA ASP A 682 16.31 -8.47 0.09
C ASP A 682 15.46 -8.02 1.30
N GLY A 683 14.24 -7.49 1.06
CA GLY A 683 13.33 -7.03 2.09
C GLY A 683 13.68 -5.66 2.68
N GLN A 684 14.54 -4.88 2.02
CA GLN A 684 14.90 -3.54 2.46
C GLN A 684 14.02 -2.48 1.80
N LYS A 685 13.84 -1.36 2.52
CA LYS A 685 13.14 -0.20 1.98
C LYS A 685 13.93 0.36 0.79
N MET A 686 13.26 0.50 -0.35
CA MET A 686 13.87 1.09 -1.55
C MET A 686 14.18 2.58 -1.32
N SER A 687 15.40 2.99 -1.67
CA SER A 687 15.79 4.41 -1.65
C SER A 687 16.84 4.72 -2.72
N LYS A 688 16.84 5.97 -3.20
CA LYS A 688 17.85 6.44 -4.17
C LYS A 688 19.27 6.39 -3.59
N SER A 689 19.42 6.61 -2.28
CA SER A 689 20.72 6.57 -1.59
C SER A 689 21.32 5.17 -1.48
N LEU A 690 20.47 4.13 -1.36
CA LEU A 690 20.92 2.73 -1.32
C LEU A 690 21.11 2.13 -2.72
N GLY A 691 20.64 2.81 -3.77
CA GLY A 691 20.76 2.33 -5.16
C GLY A 691 19.96 1.07 -5.47
N ASN A 692 19.09 0.63 -4.54
CA ASN A 692 18.22 -0.55 -4.66
C ASN A 692 16.83 -0.24 -5.26
N GLY A 693 16.61 1.00 -5.71
CA GLY A 693 15.33 1.42 -6.27
C GLY A 693 15.05 0.79 -7.63
N LEU A 694 13.86 0.21 -7.79
CA LEU A 694 13.29 -0.23 -9.07
C LEU A 694 12.07 0.64 -9.40
N THR A 695 11.97 1.11 -10.64
CA THR A 695 10.81 1.88 -11.12
C THR A 695 9.88 1.03 -11.98
N PRO A 696 8.57 1.35 -12.07
CA PRO A 696 7.64 0.66 -12.95
C PRO A 696 8.07 0.73 -14.42
N MET A 697 8.61 1.87 -14.85
CA MET A 697 9.06 2.06 -16.23
C MET A 697 10.27 1.19 -16.56
N GLU A 698 11.19 0.96 -15.62
CA GLU A 698 12.29 0.02 -15.82
C GLU A 698 11.80 -1.43 -15.99
N VAL A 699 10.72 -1.83 -15.29
CA VAL A 699 10.11 -3.16 -15.47
C VAL A 699 9.50 -3.29 -16.87
N ILE A 700 8.73 -2.29 -17.31
CA ILE A 700 8.06 -2.30 -18.61
C ILE A 700 9.07 -2.26 -19.76
N HIS A 701 9.97 -1.27 -19.77
CA HIS A 701 10.88 -0.99 -20.88
C HIS A 701 12.23 -1.72 -20.81
N GLY A 702 12.52 -2.34 -19.67
CA GLY A 702 13.82 -2.92 -19.34
C GLY A 702 14.79 -1.88 -18.78
N GLY A 703 15.85 -2.39 -18.13
CA GLY A 703 16.89 -1.55 -17.55
C GLY A 703 17.91 -1.09 -18.60
N LYS A 704 18.91 -0.31 -18.16
CA LYS A 704 20.02 0.15 -19.02
C LYS A 704 20.73 -1.00 -19.74
N ASP A 705 20.90 -2.14 -19.05
CA ASP A 705 21.39 -3.39 -19.64
C ASP A 705 20.25 -4.39 -19.82
N ARG A 706 19.64 -4.39 -21.01
CA ARG A 706 18.52 -5.25 -21.37
C ARG A 706 18.85 -6.75 -21.34
N LYS A 707 20.13 -7.14 -21.32
CA LYS A 707 20.51 -8.55 -21.16
C LYS A 707 20.37 -9.00 -19.70
N LYS A 708 20.60 -8.09 -18.75
CA LYS A 708 20.45 -8.35 -17.31
C LYS A 708 19.03 -8.12 -16.82
N PHE A 709 18.38 -7.07 -17.33
CA PHE A 709 17.01 -6.71 -16.97
C PHE A 709 16.20 -6.44 -18.24
N PRO A 710 15.57 -7.49 -18.81
CA PRO A 710 14.85 -7.36 -20.07
C PRO A 710 13.58 -6.52 -19.90
N SER A 711 13.04 -6.06 -21.02
CA SER A 711 11.67 -5.52 -21.06
C SER A 711 10.69 -6.65 -20.79
N TYR A 712 9.95 -6.54 -19.69
CA TYR A 712 8.92 -7.51 -19.32
C TYR A 712 7.55 -7.18 -19.93
N GLY A 713 7.30 -5.89 -20.23
CA GLY A 713 5.98 -5.41 -20.63
C GLY A 713 5.05 -5.17 -19.45
N THR A 714 3.92 -4.54 -19.75
CA THR A 714 2.89 -4.10 -18.81
C THR A 714 2.19 -5.29 -18.19
N ASP A 715 1.74 -6.25 -19.00
CA ASP A 715 0.95 -7.39 -18.50
C ASP A 715 1.74 -8.29 -17.55
N VAL A 716 3.06 -8.42 -17.72
CA VAL A 716 3.89 -9.18 -16.78
C VAL A 716 3.99 -8.49 -15.42
N MET A 717 4.11 -7.16 -15.40
CA MET A 717 4.10 -6.38 -14.16
C MET A 717 2.73 -6.45 -13.47
N ARG A 718 1.64 -6.41 -14.24
CA ARG A 718 0.27 -6.62 -13.73
C ARG A 718 0.11 -8.00 -13.12
N LEU A 719 0.62 -9.03 -13.81
CA LEU A 719 0.58 -10.40 -13.33
C LEU A 719 1.41 -10.57 -12.05
N TRP A 720 2.54 -9.87 -11.89
CA TRP A 720 3.27 -9.82 -10.61
C TRP A 720 2.40 -9.21 -9.50
N ALA A 721 1.77 -8.06 -9.74
CA ALA A 721 0.94 -7.40 -8.73
C ALA A 721 -0.25 -8.25 -8.27
N ALA A 722 -0.86 -9.03 -9.19
CA ALA A 722 -1.92 -9.97 -8.84
C ALA A 722 -1.40 -11.25 -8.14
N GLN A 723 -0.12 -11.61 -8.31
CA GLN A 723 0.48 -12.79 -7.68
C GLN A 723 0.97 -12.56 -6.25
N VAL A 724 1.08 -11.33 -5.78
CA VAL A 724 1.55 -11.07 -4.42
C VAL A 724 0.38 -11.03 -3.43
N ASP A 725 0.62 -11.48 -2.20
CA ASP A 725 -0.26 -11.15 -1.07
C ASP A 725 -0.03 -9.68 -0.70
N PHE A 726 -0.81 -8.79 -1.30
CA PHE A 726 -0.65 -7.35 -1.11
C PHE A 726 -1.02 -6.89 0.30
N THR A 727 -1.66 -7.71 1.14
CA THR A 727 -2.05 -7.32 2.51
C THR A 727 -0.84 -7.18 3.44
N ARG A 728 0.34 -7.65 2.99
CA ARG A 728 1.63 -7.58 3.66
C ARG A 728 2.62 -6.80 2.82
N ASP A 729 3.77 -6.50 3.40
CA ASP A 729 4.89 -5.94 2.63
C ASP A 729 5.36 -6.97 1.59
N VAL A 730 5.59 -6.50 0.36
CA VAL A 730 5.90 -7.36 -0.79
C VAL A 730 7.27 -7.02 -1.37
N ALA A 731 8.07 -8.04 -1.64
CA ALA A 731 9.37 -7.88 -2.28
C ALA A 731 9.23 -7.93 -3.81
N ILE A 732 9.98 -7.07 -4.50
CA ILE A 732 10.11 -7.12 -5.97
C ILE A 732 11.57 -7.13 -6.39
N GLY A 733 11.86 -7.97 -7.39
CA GLY A 733 13.15 -8.04 -8.05
C GLY A 733 13.14 -9.00 -9.25
N PRO A 734 14.32 -9.22 -9.88
CA PRO A 734 14.45 -10.04 -11.07
C PRO A 734 13.86 -11.45 -10.93
N THR A 735 14.00 -12.08 -9.76
CA THR A 735 13.46 -13.43 -9.49
C THR A 735 11.93 -13.44 -9.58
N SER A 736 11.25 -12.53 -8.87
CA SER A 736 9.79 -12.42 -8.87
C SER A 736 9.23 -12.08 -10.26
N LEU A 737 9.89 -11.17 -10.98
CA LEU A 737 9.49 -10.79 -12.34
C LEU A 737 9.72 -11.92 -13.35
N SER A 738 10.81 -12.68 -13.21
CA SER A 738 11.04 -13.87 -14.02
C SER A 738 9.98 -14.94 -13.78
N ALA A 739 9.53 -15.11 -12.52
CA ALA A 739 8.46 -16.04 -12.20
C ALA A 739 7.13 -15.60 -12.85
N ALA A 740 6.78 -14.31 -12.75
CA ALA A 740 5.62 -13.75 -13.42
C ALA A 740 5.70 -13.92 -14.96
N ALA A 741 6.85 -13.63 -15.57
CA ALA A 741 7.07 -13.79 -17.00
C ALA A 741 6.93 -15.25 -17.46
N GLU A 742 7.44 -16.19 -16.68
CA GLU A 742 7.29 -17.62 -16.95
C GLU A 742 5.82 -18.07 -16.83
N ASN A 743 5.07 -17.51 -15.87
CA ASN A 743 3.64 -17.79 -15.76
C ASN A 743 2.87 -17.23 -16.98
N ALA A 744 3.13 -15.98 -17.37
CA ALA A 744 2.56 -15.39 -18.59
C ALA A 744 2.85 -16.26 -19.82
N ARG A 745 4.06 -16.82 -19.94
CA ARG A 745 4.43 -17.74 -21.03
C ARG A 745 3.59 -19.02 -21.03
N LYS A 746 3.32 -19.61 -19.87
CA LYS A 746 2.48 -20.82 -19.75
C LYS A 746 1.05 -20.54 -20.19
N ILE A 747 0.46 -19.44 -19.72
CA ILE A 747 -0.87 -18.98 -20.11
C ILE A 747 -0.94 -18.77 -21.64
N ARG A 748 0.03 -18.04 -22.21
CA ARG A 748 0.11 -17.80 -23.66
C ARG A 748 0.25 -19.09 -24.46
N ASN A 749 0.95 -20.11 -23.97
CA ASN A 749 1.08 -21.39 -24.67
C ASN A 749 -0.25 -22.13 -24.76
N ALA A 750 -1.02 -22.15 -23.67
CA ALA A 750 -2.33 -22.79 -23.67
C ALA A 750 -3.29 -22.06 -24.62
N ILE A 751 -3.34 -20.72 -24.55
CA ILE A 751 -4.10 -19.88 -25.48
C ILE A 751 -3.69 -20.13 -26.93
N LYS A 752 -2.38 -20.17 -27.21
CA LYS A 752 -1.86 -20.43 -28.56
C LYS A 752 -2.31 -21.79 -29.10
N PHE A 753 -2.30 -22.82 -28.26
CA PHE A 753 -2.76 -24.15 -28.62
C PHE A 753 -4.26 -24.12 -28.97
N ILE A 754 -5.08 -23.45 -28.16
CA ILE A 754 -6.52 -23.30 -28.41
C ILE A 754 -6.76 -22.55 -29.72
N LEU A 755 -6.18 -21.36 -29.88
CA LEU A 755 -6.33 -20.54 -31.09
C LEU A 755 -5.91 -21.31 -32.35
N GLY A 756 -4.79 -22.03 -32.30
CA GLY A 756 -4.30 -22.79 -33.44
C GLY A 756 -5.21 -23.93 -33.88
N ASN A 757 -6.03 -24.47 -32.97
CA ASN A 757 -6.93 -25.60 -33.24
C ASN A 757 -8.37 -25.15 -33.54
N ALA A 758 -8.91 -24.25 -32.72
CA ALA A 758 -10.31 -23.82 -32.78
C ALA A 758 -10.56 -22.74 -33.84
N TYR A 759 -9.63 -21.80 -34.01
CA TYR A 759 -9.72 -20.67 -34.94
C TYR A 759 -8.74 -20.84 -36.11
N ARG A 760 -8.67 -22.07 -36.64
CA ARG A 760 -7.71 -22.45 -37.66
C ARG A 760 -8.12 -21.87 -39.02
N GLY A 761 -7.44 -20.80 -39.46
CA GLY A 761 -7.72 -20.15 -40.75
C GLY A 761 -8.94 -19.23 -40.66
N ASP A 762 -9.86 -19.33 -41.63
CA ASP A 762 -11.10 -18.54 -41.67
C ASP A 762 -12.32 -19.28 -41.08
N GLN A 763 -12.12 -20.44 -40.45
CA GLN A 763 -13.19 -21.27 -39.91
C GLN A 763 -13.55 -20.85 -38.49
N GLU A 764 -14.84 -20.58 -38.27
CA GLU A 764 -15.40 -20.34 -36.94
C GLU A 764 -15.73 -21.67 -36.25
N PRO A 765 -15.55 -21.77 -34.92
CA PRO A 765 -15.99 -22.92 -34.14
C PRO A 765 -17.50 -23.14 -34.25
N ALA A 766 -17.94 -24.41 -34.21
CA ALA A 766 -19.35 -24.72 -34.05
C ALA A 766 -19.88 -24.25 -32.68
N GLU A 767 -21.16 -23.89 -32.62
CA GLU A 767 -21.83 -23.58 -31.35
C GLU A 767 -21.95 -24.83 -30.48
N LEU A 768 -21.79 -24.66 -29.16
CA LEU A 768 -21.81 -25.75 -28.19
C LEU A 768 -23.12 -26.56 -28.20
N ASN A 769 -24.26 -25.91 -28.47
CA ASN A 769 -25.58 -26.53 -28.56
C ASN A 769 -25.81 -27.36 -29.85
N LYS A 770 -24.93 -27.24 -30.85
CA LYS A 770 -25.01 -27.93 -32.15
C LYS A 770 -24.10 -29.15 -32.23
N VAL A 771 -23.35 -29.44 -31.17
CA VAL A 771 -22.39 -30.56 -31.11
C VAL A 771 -22.80 -31.57 -30.03
N GLN A 772 -22.47 -32.84 -30.27
CA GLN A 772 -22.64 -33.88 -29.26
C GLN A 772 -21.36 -34.00 -28.43
N LEU A 773 -21.47 -33.74 -27.12
CA LEU A 773 -20.33 -33.73 -26.20
C LEU A 773 -20.04 -35.14 -25.66
N GLY A 774 -18.77 -35.54 -25.68
CA GLY A 774 -18.30 -36.76 -25.01
C GLY A 774 -18.25 -36.60 -23.50
N LEU A 775 -17.83 -37.64 -22.77
CA LEU A 775 -17.66 -37.54 -21.32
C LEU A 775 -16.56 -36.54 -20.94
N VAL A 776 -15.44 -36.58 -21.64
CA VAL A 776 -14.26 -35.73 -21.38
C VAL A 776 -14.58 -34.25 -21.60
N ASP A 777 -15.40 -33.97 -22.62
CA ASP A 777 -15.87 -32.63 -22.95
C ASP A 777 -16.78 -32.08 -21.84
N ARG A 778 -17.79 -32.86 -21.43
CA ARG A 778 -18.69 -32.52 -20.32
C ARG A 778 -17.92 -32.33 -19.01
N TRP A 779 -16.94 -33.19 -18.75
CA TRP A 779 -16.08 -33.07 -17.56
C TRP A 779 -15.28 -31.77 -17.61
N LEU A 780 -14.65 -31.42 -18.74
CA LEU A 780 -13.90 -30.17 -18.81
C LEU A 780 -14.80 -28.95 -18.60
N LEU A 781 -16.01 -28.93 -19.15
CA LEU A 781 -16.98 -27.85 -18.91
C LEU A 781 -17.36 -27.75 -17.42
N ASN A 782 -17.51 -28.88 -16.72
CA ASN A 782 -17.69 -28.89 -15.27
C ASN A 782 -16.49 -28.27 -14.53
N GLU A 783 -15.26 -28.60 -14.92
CA GLU A 783 -14.05 -28.03 -14.31
C GLU A 783 -13.91 -26.52 -14.59
N VAL A 784 -14.35 -26.05 -15.76
CA VAL A 784 -14.43 -24.62 -16.07
C VAL A 784 -15.43 -23.93 -15.16
N ALA A 785 -16.60 -24.53 -14.90
CA ALA A 785 -17.58 -23.99 -13.98
C ALA A 785 -17.04 -23.88 -12.55
N GLU A 786 -16.36 -24.92 -12.05
CA GLU A 786 -15.71 -24.88 -10.73
C GLU A 786 -14.63 -23.79 -10.65
N LEU A 787 -13.80 -23.65 -11.68
CA LEU A 787 -12.78 -22.60 -11.76
C LEU A 787 -13.42 -21.20 -11.74
N GLU A 788 -14.46 -20.99 -12.52
CA GLU A 788 -15.12 -19.70 -12.65
C GLU A 788 -15.82 -19.28 -11.35
N GLU A 789 -16.56 -20.19 -10.72
CA GLU A 789 -17.18 -19.96 -9.40
C GLU A 789 -16.12 -19.58 -8.35
N TYR A 790 -15.00 -20.31 -8.34
CA TYR A 790 -13.89 -20.01 -7.44
C TYR A 790 -13.25 -18.66 -7.74
N ALA A 791 -13.00 -18.33 -9.01
CA ALA A 791 -12.42 -17.06 -9.42
C ALA A 791 -13.33 -15.88 -9.05
N VAL A 792 -14.64 -15.99 -9.32
CA VAL A 792 -15.64 -14.97 -8.95
C VAL A 792 -15.65 -14.73 -7.44
N SER A 793 -15.68 -15.79 -6.62
CA SER A 793 -15.68 -15.66 -5.16
C SER A 793 -14.42 -14.96 -4.63
N ASN A 794 -13.26 -15.19 -5.24
CA ASN A 794 -12.00 -14.56 -4.85
C ASN A 794 -11.88 -13.12 -5.35
N TYR A 795 -12.40 -12.79 -6.53
CA TYR A 795 -12.50 -11.40 -6.98
C TYR A 795 -13.38 -10.56 -6.06
N GLU A 796 -14.51 -11.09 -5.58
CA GLU A 796 -15.43 -10.40 -4.66
C GLU A 796 -14.80 -10.10 -3.29
N VAL A 797 -13.83 -10.91 -2.84
CA VAL A 797 -13.05 -10.65 -1.60
C VAL A 797 -11.67 -10.06 -1.87
N PHE A 798 -11.41 -9.63 -3.12
CA PHE A 798 -10.17 -8.98 -3.56
C PHE A 798 -8.89 -9.84 -3.45
N ASP A 799 -9.01 -11.18 -3.48
CA ASP A 799 -7.87 -12.11 -3.48
C ASP A 799 -7.46 -12.52 -4.91
N PHE A 800 -6.77 -11.61 -5.59
CA PHE A 800 -6.29 -11.83 -6.96
C PHE A 800 -5.23 -12.95 -7.06
N ASN A 801 -4.53 -13.24 -5.95
CA ASN A 801 -3.52 -14.29 -5.90
C ASN A 801 -4.18 -15.66 -6.08
N ARG A 802 -5.27 -15.93 -5.34
CA ARG A 802 -6.04 -17.18 -5.47
C ARG A 802 -6.73 -17.34 -6.82
N VAL A 803 -7.20 -16.23 -7.42
CA VAL A 803 -7.71 -16.23 -8.80
C VAL A 803 -6.62 -16.76 -9.76
N LEU A 804 -5.40 -16.25 -9.68
CA LEU A 804 -4.33 -16.70 -10.56
C LEU A 804 -3.85 -18.12 -10.26
N GLN A 805 -3.76 -18.51 -8.98
CA GLN A 805 -3.35 -19.87 -8.61
C GLN A 805 -4.31 -20.93 -9.14
N SER A 806 -5.63 -20.71 -9.00
CA SER A 806 -6.65 -21.61 -9.53
C SER A 806 -6.60 -21.70 -11.06
N LEU A 807 -6.50 -20.55 -11.76
CA LEU A 807 -6.35 -20.53 -13.21
C LEU A 807 -5.10 -21.26 -13.70
N ASN A 808 -3.95 -21.04 -13.05
CA ASN A 808 -2.70 -21.71 -13.41
C ASN A 808 -2.78 -23.23 -13.20
N THR A 809 -3.46 -23.65 -12.15
CA THR A 809 -3.69 -25.07 -11.81
C THR A 809 -4.56 -25.72 -12.88
N PHE A 810 -5.66 -25.09 -13.25
CA PHE A 810 -6.53 -25.54 -14.34
C PHE A 810 -5.80 -25.61 -15.69
N ILE A 811 -5.07 -24.55 -16.07
CA ILE A 811 -4.31 -24.52 -17.33
C ILE A 811 -3.26 -25.64 -17.39
N SER A 812 -2.54 -25.86 -16.29
CA SER A 812 -1.44 -26.84 -16.28
C SER A 812 -1.97 -28.28 -16.17
N GLY A 813 -2.90 -28.54 -15.25
CA GLY A 813 -3.42 -29.87 -14.93
C GLY A 813 -4.53 -30.33 -15.86
N ASN A 814 -5.68 -29.64 -15.82
CA ASN A 814 -6.89 -30.02 -16.55
C ASN A 814 -6.75 -29.82 -18.06
N LEU A 815 -6.18 -28.70 -18.50
CA LEU A 815 -6.01 -28.42 -19.92
C LEU A 815 -4.76 -29.08 -20.49
N SER A 816 -3.56 -28.62 -20.10
CA SER A 816 -2.34 -28.98 -20.81
C SER A 816 -2.00 -30.46 -20.67
N THR A 817 -2.01 -31.01 -19.44
CA THR A 817 -1.59 -32.39 -19.19
C THR A 817 -2.70 -33.43 -19.46
N THR A 818 -3.95 -33.01 -19.34
CA THR A 818 -5.11 -33.91 -19.45
C THR A 818 -5.83 -33.71 -20.78
N TYR A 819 -6.62 -32.66 -20.94
CA TYR A 819 -7.53 -32.52 -22.09
C TYR A 819 -6.80 -32.36 -23.44
N PHE A 820 -5.74 -31.55 -23.52
CA PHE A 820 -4.98 -31.37 -24.76
C PHE A 820 -4.31 -32.67 -25.19
N GLU A 821 -3.70 -33.42 -24.26
CA GLU A 821 -3.04 -34.70 -24.60
C GLU A 821 -4.06 -35.74 -25.07
N MET A 822 -5.22 -35.84 -24.42
CA MET A 822 -6.28 -36.78 -24.80
C MET A 822 -6.83 -36.50 -26.21
N ASN A 823 -6.96 -35.22 -26.58
CA ASN A 823 -7.65 -34.83 -27.81
C ASN A 823 -6.71 -34.46 -28.98
N LYS A 824 -5.38 -34.45 -28.81
CA LYS A 824 -4.43 -34.15 -29.91
C LYS A 824 -4.66 -35.01 -31.14
N ASP A 825 -4.82 -36.31 -30.92
CA ASP A 825 -5.03 -37.24 -32.02
C ASP A 825 -6.36 -36.98 -32.75
N ILE A 826 -7.43 -36.67 -32.02
CA ILE A 826 -8.72 -36.27 -32.61
C ILE A 826 -8.55 -34.95 -33.38
N LEU A 827 -7.96 -33.93 -32.77
CA LEU A 827 -7.79 -32.60 -33.36
C LEU A 827 -6.97 -32.62 -34.66
N TYR A 828 -5.94 -33.46 -34.74
CA TYR A 828 -4.98 -33.48 -35.85
C TYR A 828 -5.32 -34.51 -36.93
N CYS A 829 -5.87 -35.67 -36.54
CA CYS A 829 -6.03 -36.81 -37.44
C CYS A 829 -7.46 -37.00 -37.94
N ASP A 830 -8.50 -36.54 -37.23
CA ASP A 830 -9.88 -36.64 -37.73
C ASP A 830 -10.15 -35.63 -38.85
N ALA A 831 -11.17 -35.91 -39.66
CA ALA A 831 -11.68 -34.98 -40.67
C ALA A 831 -12.19 -33.68 -40.01
N ALA A 832 -12.11 -32.57 -40.74
CA ALA A 832 -12.40 -31.25 -40.21
C ALA A 832 -13.85 -31.12 -39.71
N ASP A 833 -14.79 -31.77 -40.39
CA ASP A 833 -16.24 -31.81 -40.16
C ASP A 833 -16.70 -32.99 -39.30
N SER A 834 -15.78 -33.84 -38.82
CA SER A 834 -16.13 -34.95 -37.94
C SER A 834 -16.77 -34.45 -36.63
N ALA A 835 -17.83 -35.14 -36.19
CA ALA A 835 -18.60 -34.74 -35.00
C ALA A 835 -17.74 -34.60 -33.74
N ARG A 836 -16.80 -35.53 -33.51
CA ARG A 836 -15.89 -35.49 -32.35
C ARG A 836 -14.95 -34.29 -32.41
N ARG A 837 -14.38 -33.99 -33.58
CA ARG A 837 -13.49 -32.84 -33.72
C ARG A 837 -14.25 -31.53 -33.55
N GLN A 838 -15.46 -31.43 -34.10
CA GLN A 838 -16.33 -30.27 -33.94
C GLN A 838 -16.69 -30.04 -32.45
N ALA A 839 -16.99 -31.10 -31.71
CA ALA A 839 -17.20 -31.03 -30.26
C ALA A 839 -15.97 -30.49 -29.52
N CYS A 840 -14.78 -31.06 -29.76
CA CYS A 840 -13.55 -30.57 -29.12
C CYS A 840 -13.27 -29.10 -29.47
N VAL A 841 -13.45 -28.69 -30.73
CA VAL A 841 -13.23 -27.30 -31.16
C VAL A 841 -14.22 -26.34 -30.49
N ALA A 842 -15.50 -26.71 -30.38
CA ALA A 842 -16.50 -25.92 -29.68
C ALA A 842 -16.15 -25.76 -28.19
N VAL A 843 -15.77 -26.85 -27.52
CA VAL A 843 -15.34 -26.82 -26.11
C VAL A 843 -14.10 -25.94 -25.93
N LEU A 844 -13.09 -26.07 -26.79
CA LEU A 844 -11.88 -25.24 -26.73
C LEU A 844 -12.20 -23.75 -26.91
N SER A 845 -13.12 -23.39 -27.82
CA SER A 845 -13.57 -22.01 -28.01
C SER A 845 -14.22 -21.45 -26.74
N ILE A 846 -15.12 -22.22 -26.11
CA ILE A 846 -15.76 -21.84 -24.84
C ILE A 846 -14.73 -21.70 -23.73
N VAL A 847 -13.82 -22.67 -23.56
CA VAL A 847 -12.73 -22.61 -22.58
C VAL A 847 -11.90 -21.34 -22.75
N LEU A 848 -11.56 -20.97 -23.98
CA LEU A 848 -10.80 -19.74 -24.25
C LEU A 848 -11.58 -18.50 -23.78
N SER A 849 -12.86 -18.39 -24.13
CA SER A 849 -13.73 -17.29 -23.72
C SER A 849 -13.77 -17.16 -22.18
N ARG A 850 -13.97 -18.28 -21.48
CA ARG A 850 -14.07 -18.30 -20.01
C ARG A 850 -12.74 -17.97 -19.31
N ILE A 851 -11.61 -18.44 -19.85
CA ILE A 851 -10.28 -18.01 -19.39
C ILE A 851 -10.09 -16.50 -19.59
N MET A 852 -10.56 -15.93 -20.70
CA MET A 852 -10.44 -14.49 -20.95
C MET A 852 -11.25 -13.66 -19.97
N PHE A 853 -12.44 -14.09 -19.55
CA PHE A 853 -13.19 -13.40 -18.50
C PHE A 853 -12.43 -13.32 -17.17
N ILE A 854 -11.83 -14.44 -16.75
CA ILE A 854 -11.02 -14.51 -15.53
C ILE A 854 -9.76 -13.65 -15.65
N LEU A 855 -9.11 -13.66 -16.82
CA LEU A 855 -7.78 -13.09 -16.99
C LEU A 855 -7.79 -11.61 -17.38
N GLN A 856 -8.80 -11.12 -18.10
CA GLN A 856 -8.81 -9.76 -18.65
C GLN A 856 -8.70 -8.63 -17.62
N PRO A 857 -9.22 -8.73 -16.36
CA PRO A 857 -8.98 -7.70 -15.37
C PRO A 857 -7.48 -7.54 -15.05
N ILE A 858 -6.73 -8.64 -15.11
CA ILE A 858 -5.32 -8.71 -14.76
C ILE A 858 -4.41 -8.47 -15.98
N MET A 859 -4.67 -9.11 -17.12
CA MET A 859 -3.86 -9.01 -18.35
C MET A 859 -4.69 -8.47 -19.53
N PRO A 860 -5.07 -7.19 -19.53
CA PRO A 860 -5.96 -6.62 -20.54
C PRO A 860 -5.32 -6.56 -21.94
N HIS A 861 -3.99 -6.39 -22.06
CA HIS A 861 -3.36 -6.37 -23.37
C HIS A 861 -3.40 -7.76 -24.04
N LEU A 862 -3.14 -8.82 -23.29
CA LEU A 862 -3.26 -10.19 -23.75
C LEU A 862 -4.69 -10.51 -24.13
N ALA A 863 -5.69 -10.10 -23.35
CA ALA A 863 -7.10 -10.30 -23.67
C ALA A 863 -7.46 -9.66 -25.02
N GLU A 864 -7.04 -8.43 -25.26
CA GLU A 864 -7.28 -7.72 -26.53
C GLU A 864 -6.52 -8.38 -27.71
N GLU A 865 -5.30 -8.87 -27.48
CA GLU A 865 -4.51 -9.61 -28.50
C GLU A 865 -5.17 -10.95 -28.88
N VAL A 866 -5.84 -11.60 -27.94
CA VAL A 866 -6.62 -12.84 -28.17
C VAL A 866 -7.91 -12.51 -28.90
N LEU A 867 -8.63 -11.46 -28.48
CA LEU A 867 -9.88 -11.07 -29.12
C LEU A 867 -9.69 -10.78 -30.61
N SER A 868 -8.60 -10.06 -30.96
CA SER A 868 -8.30 -9.71 -32.36
C SER A 868 -8.06 -10.92 -33.28
N ARG A 869 -8.02 -12.14 -32.73
CA ARG A 869 -7.80 -13.40 -33.44
C ARG A 869 -8.97 -14.38 -33.36
N THR A 870 -9.97 -14.08 -32.53
CA THR A 870 -11.16 -14.93 -32.34
C THR A 870 -12.38 -14.38 -33.07
N HIS A 871 -12.42 -13.08 -33.36
CA HIS A 871 -13.48 -12.48 -34.17
C HIS A 871 -12.89 -11.81 -35.41
N LYS A 872 -13.43 -12.11 -36.60
CA LYS A 872 -13.25 -11.22 -37.76
C LYS A 872 -13.74 -9.85 -37.33
N GLN A 873 -12.88 -8.83 -37.39
CA GLN A 873 -13.13 -7.47 -36.89
C GLN A 873 -14.55 -6.97 -37.24
N VAL A 874 -15.53 -7.23 -36.37
CA VAL A 874 -16.80 -6.54 -36.38
C VAL A 874 -16.51 -5.25 -35.65
N GLY A 875 -16.40 -4.17 -36.43
CA GLY A 875 -15.93 -2.87 -35.96
C GLY A 875 -16.59 -2.44 -34.66
N GLY A 876 -15.79 -2.30 -33.60
CA GLY A 876 -16.20 -1.77 -32.30
C GLY A 876 -16.25 -2.77 -31.13
N VAL A 877 -16.02 -4.07 -31.34
CA VAL A 877 -15.94 -5.03 -30.21
C VAL A 877 -14.52 -5.09 -29.66
N THR A 878 -14.32 -4.66 -28.41
CA THR A 878 -13.09 -4.88 -27.62
C THR A 878 -13.32 -6.01 -26.62
N ALA A 879 -12.26 -6.62 -26.08
CA ALA A 879 -12.41 -7.73 -25.12
C ALA A 879 -13.25 -7.29 -23.90
N SER A 880 -13.07 -6.01 -23.57
CA SER A 880 -13.76 -5.25 -22.54
C SER A 880 -15.25 -5.05 -22.77
N ASN A 881 -15.75 -5.25 -24.00
CA ASN A 881 -17.16 -5.13 -24.34
C ASN A 881 -17.92 -6.43 -24.12
N VAL A 882 -17.35 -7.48 -23.53
CA VAL A 882 -18.09 -8.71 -23.25
C VAL A 882 -18.44 -8.78 -21.77
N THR A 883 -19.74 -8.79 -21.46
CA THR A 883 -20.23 -8.96 -20.09
C THR A 883 -20.02 -10.40 -19.65
N TRP A 884 -19.46 -10.59 -18.46
CA TRP A 884 -19.22 -11.88 -17.85
C TRP A 884 -20.54 -12.43 -17.27
N ASP A 885 -21.20 -13.23 -18.10
CA ASP A 885 -22.45 -13.94 -17.78
C ASP A 885 -22.24 -15.09 -16.78
N ASP A 886 -23.34 -15.68 -16.31
CA ASP A 886 -23.35 -16.81 -15.37
C ASP A 886 -23.68 -18.15 -16.08
N GLU A 887 -23.41 -18.28 -17.38
CA GLU A 887 -23.76 -19.46 -18.20
C GLU A 887 -23.14 -20.76 -17.66
N VAL A 888 -21.97 -20.67 -17.02
CA VAL A 888 -21.22 -21.81 -16.48
C VAL A 888 -21.99 -22.64 -15.46
N LYS A 889 -22.97 -22.05 -14.76
CA LYS A 889 -23.80 -22.78 -13.77
C LYS A 889 -24.55 -23.96 -14.41
N SER A 890 -24.87 -23.87 -15.69
CA SER A 890 -25.54 -24.94 -16.43
C SER A 890 -24.64 -26.15 -16.72
N TRP A 891 -23.32 -25.99 -16.64
CA TRP A 891 -22.35 -27.06 -16.90
C TRP A 891 -21.93 -27.80 -15.64
N ARG A 892 -22.32 -27.31 -14.46
CA ARG A 892 -22.02 -27.96 -13.19
C ARG A 892 -22.77 -29.30 -13.11
N SER A 893 -22.02 -30.39 -12.97
CA SER A 893 -22.59 -31.73 -12.88
C SER A 893 -21.76 -32.65 -11.99
N GLU A 894 -22.31 -32.94 -10.81
CA GLU A 894 -21.69 -33.89 -9.88
C GLU A 894 -21.71 -35.32 -10.44
N SER A 895 -22.70 -35.66 -11.28
CA SER A 895 -22.75 -36.97 -11.93
C SER A 895 -21.60 -37.16 -12.91
N VAL A 896 -21.31 -36.15 -13.75
CA VAL A 896 -20.18 -36.20 -14.69
C VAL A 896 -18.85 -36.30 -13.95
N LYS A 897 -18.71 -35.59 -12.82
CA LYS A 897 -17.51 -35.69 -11.96
C LYS A 897 -17.34 -37.10 -11.39
N ALA A 898 -18.42 -37.68 -10.86
CA ALA A 898 -18.41 -39.04 -10.32
C ALA A 898 -18.16 -40.12 -11.40
N GLU A 899 -18.66 -39.91 -12.62
CA GLU A 899 -18.40 -40.79 -13.78
C GLU A 899 -16.95 -40.72 -14.26
N MET A 900 -16.35 -39.52 -14.26
CA MET A 900 -14.99 -39.30 -14.76
C MET A 900 -13.91 -39.67 -13.74
N GLN A 901 -14.21 -39.61 -12.43
CA GLN A 901 -13.23 -39.87 -11.36
C GLN A 901 -12.55 -41.26 -11.46
N PRO A 902 -13.28 -42.38 -11.65
CA PRO A 902 -12.64 -43.69 -11.87
C PRO A 902 -11.72 -43.72 -13.09
N ILE A 903 -12.09 -43.05 -14.17
CA ILE A 903 -11.32 -43.00 -15.42
C ILE A 903 -10.01 -42.23 -15.19
N LEU A 904 -10.05 -41.10 -14.49
CA LEU A 904 -8.86 -40.32 -14.15
C LEU A 904 -7.93 -41.09 -13.20
N ALA A 905 -8.48 -41.83 -12.23
CA ALA A 905 -7.71 -42.68 -11.33
C ALA A 905 -6.97 -43.79 -12.11
N ILE A 906 -7.67 -44.47 -13.03
CA ILE A 906 -7.05 -45.46 -13.92
C ILE A 906 -5.97 -44.80 -14.77
N ARG A 907 -6.27 -43.66 -15.42
CA ARG A 907 -5.31 -42.94 -16.26
C ARG A 907 -4.03 -42.61 -15.49
N HIS A 908 -4.13 -42.13 -14.26
CA HIS A 908 -2.96 -41.80 -13.45
C HIS A 908 -2.02 -43.02 -13.30
N GLN A 909 -2.57 -44.19 -12.99
CA GLN A 909 -1.78 -45.43 -12.88
C GLN A 909 -1.25 -45.91 -14.24
N VAL A 910 -2.05 -45.80 -15.31
CA VAL A 910 -1.60 -46.13 -16.66
C VAL A 910 -0.42 -45.25 -17.08
N MET A 911 -0.43 -43.96 -16.76
CA MET A 911 0.68 -43.06 -17.06
C MET A 911 1.96 -43.47 -16.32
N GLN A 912 1.86 -43.98 -15.09
CA GLN A 912 2.99 -44.51 -14.33
C GLN A 912 3.55 -45.78 -14.98
N LEU A 913 2.69 -46.75 -15.30
CA LEU A 913 3.07 -47.97 -16.00
C LEU A 913 3.77 -47.67 -17.34
N LEU A 914 3.24 -46.72 -18.12
CA LEU A 914 3.85 -46.30 -19.38
C LEU A 914 5.23 -45.68 -19.17
N GLU A 915 5.45 -44.96 -18.08
CA GLU A 915 6.76 -44.40 -17.75
C GLU A 915 7.76 -45.47 -17.30
N GLU A 916 7.31 -46.50 -16.59
CA GLU A 916 8.13 -47.68 -16.27
C GLU A 916 8.56 -48.40 -17.55
N ALA A 917 7.63 -48.64 -18.47
CA ALA A 917 7.92 -49.25 -19.77
C ALA A 917 8.90 -48.39 -20.60
N ARG A 918 8.79 -47.06 -20.59
CA ARG A 918 9.76 -46.14 -21.23
C ARG A 918 11.13 -46.22 -20.57
N THR A 919 11.18 -46.24 -19.25
CA THR A 919 12.44 -46.33 -18.47
C THR A 919 13.16 -47.65 -18.75
N ALA A 920 12.39 -48.73 -18.85
CA ALA A 920 12.86 -50.05 -19.28
C ALA A 920 13.18 -50.14 -20.78
N LYS A 921 13.03 -49.04 -21.54
CA LYS A 921 13.27 -48.94 -22.99
C LYS A 921 12.43 -49.91 -23.83
N ARG A 922 11.25 -50.29 -23.34
CA ARG A 922 10.32 -51.20 -24.03
C ARG A 922 9.44 -50.48 -25.03
N ILE A 923 9.04 -49.25 -24.72
CA ILE A 923 8.30 -48.37 -25.63
C ILE A 923 9.03 -47.04 -25.79
N ARG A 924 8.83 -46.37 -26.93
CA ARG A 924 9.22 -44.95 -27.10
C ARG A 924 8.03 -44.03 -26.86
N ASN A 925 6.87 -44.37 -27.41
CA ASN A 925 5.63 -43.62 -27.31
C ASN A 925 4.53 -44.45 -26.62
N ALA A 926 3.60 -43.80 -25.92
CA ALA A 926 2.49 -44.49 -25.26
C ALA A 926 1.58 -45.27 -26.24
N ALA A 927 1.45 -44.78 -27.47
CA ALA A 927 0.68 -45.40 -28.54
C ALA A 927 1.27 -46.74 -29.05
N GLU A 928 2.40 -47.21 -28.51
CA GLU A 928 2.97 -48.54 -28.75
C GLU A 928 2.38 -49.61 -27.81
N ALA A 929 1.70 -49.19 -26.74
CA ALA A 929 1.16 -50.09 -25.72
C ALA A 929 -0.34 -50.33 -25.93
N VAL A 930 -0.80 -51.52 -25.53
CA VAL A 930 -2.20 -51.88 -25.32
C VAL A 930 -2.43 -51.98 -23.82
N LEU A 931 -3.49 -51.34 -23.35
CA LEU A 931 -3.92 -51.43 -21.95
C LEU A 931 -4.94 -52.55 -21.81
N ILE A 932 -4.74 -53.40 -20.81
CA ILE A 932 -5.67 -54.42 -20.37
C ILE A 932 -6.16 -54.05 -18.98
N ILE A 933 -7.48 -53.96 -18.82
CA ILE A 933 -8.13 -53.68 -17.54
C ILE A 933 -8.89 -54.93 -17.13
N ARG A 934 -8.55 -55.49 -15.96
CA ARG A 934 -9.29 -56.60 -15.35
C ARG A 934 -9.99 -56.11 -14.09
N THR A 935 -11.30 -56.32 -13.99
CA THR A 935 -12.06 -55.98 -12.78
C THR A 935 -13.23 -56.92 -12.58
N ASP A 936 -13.46 -57.30 -11.33
CA ASP A 936 -14.64 -58.05 -10.89
C ASP A 936 -15.80 -57.14 -10.50
N ASP A 937 -15.56 -55.84 -10.34
CA ASP A 937 -16.56 -54.84 -9.96
C ASP A 937 -17.52 -54.57 -11.13
N ALA A 938 -18.80 -54.89 -10.93
CA ALA A 938 -19.82 -54.77 -11.97
C ALA A 938 -20.09 -53.31 -12.38
N ALA A 939 -20.00 -52.36 -11.44
CA ALA A 939 -20.28 -50.95 -11.71
C ALA A 939 -19.13 -50.30 -12.49
N LEU A 940 -17.88 -50.60 -12.13
CA LEU A 940 -16.71 -50.17 -12.89
C LEU A 940 -16.71 -50.77 -14.29
N ARG A 941 -17.05 -52.06 -14.42
CA ARG A 941 -17.15 -52.72 -15.73
C ARG A 941 -18.22 -52.07 -16.62
N ALA A 942 -19.38 -51.75 -16.06
CA ALA A 942 -20.45 -51.05 -16.80
C ALA A 942 -19.97 -49.66 -17.28
N SER A 943 -19.33 -48.89 -16.40
CA SER A 943 -18.78 -47.57 -16.76
C SER A 943 -17.70 -47.65 -17.84
N LEU A 944 -16.78 -48.61 -17.76
CA LEU A 944 -15.76 -48.82 -18.79
C LEU A 944 -16.35 -49.26 -20.14
N ALA A 945 -17.44 -50.03 -20.11
CA ALA A 945 -18.13 -50.48 -21.32
C ALA A 945 -18.89 -49.33 -22.02
N GLU A 946 -19.53 -48.45 -21.25
CA GLU A 946 -20.24 -47.27 -21.77
C GLU A 946 -19.31 -46.35 -22.57
N TYR A 947 -18.11 -46.12 -22.05
CA TYR A 947 -17.14 -45.20 -22.63
C TYR A 947 -16.01 -45.91 -23.42
N TYR A 948 -16.21 -47.18 -23.78
CA TYR A 948 -15.19 -48.03 -24.37
C TYR A 948 -14.50 -47.41 -25.61
N ASN A 949 -15.28 -46.78 -26.49
CA ASN A 949 -14.77 -46.16 -27.72
C ASN A 949 -13.97 -44.86 -27.47
N GLU A 950 -14.13 -44.25 -26.30
CA GLU A 950 -13.37 -43.05 -25.87
C GLU A 950 -12.12 -43.43 -25.07
N MET A 951 -12.00 -44.67 -24.58
CA MET A 951 -10.91 -45.11 -23.69
C MET A 951 -9.50 -45.05 -24.30
N PRO A 952 -9.24 -45.51 -25.54
CA PRO A 952 -7.88 -45.45 -26.11
C PRO A 952 -7.28 -44.03 -26.17
N PRO A 953 -7.95 -43.00 -26.71
CA PRO A 953 -7.42 -41.63 -26.66
C PRO A 953 -7.32 -41.12 -25.21
N LEU A 954 -8.27 -41.47 -24.35
CA LEU A 954 -8.25 -41.14 -22.92
C LEU A 954 -7.07 -41.73 -22.16
N MET A 955 -6.54 -42.88 -22.57
CA MET A 955 -5.39 -43.55 -21.96
C MET A 955 -4.10 -43.31 -22.74
N SER A 956 -4.17 -42.65 -23.89
CA SER A 956 -3.04 -42.41 -24.79
C SER A 956 -2.36 -43.70 -25.27
N THR A 957 -3.09 -44.81 -25.30
CA THR A 957 -2.64 -46.14 -25.74
C THR A 957 -3.20 -46.50 -27.12
N ALA A 958 -2.65 -47.54 -27.76
CA ALA A 958 -3.15 -48.01 -29.05
C ALA A 958 -4.57 -48.56 -28.97
N ARG A 959 -4.83 -49.36 -27.93
CA ARG A 959 -6.11 -50.01 -27.64
C ARG A 959 -6.29 -50.15 -26.13
N VAL A 960 -7.54 -50.34 -25.73
CA VAL A 960 -7.94 -50.70 -24.36
C VAL A 960 -8.80 -51.96 -24.45
N LEU A 961 -8.47 -52.99 -23.66
CA LEU A 961 -9.20 -54.25 -23.56
C LEU A 961 -9.73 -54.39 -22.14
N VAL A 962 -11.01 -54.68 -21.98
CA VAL A 962 -11.66 -54.82 -20.66
C VAL A 962 -12.09 -56.27 -20.50
N ASN A 963 -11.58 -56.95 -19.47
CA ASN A 963 -11.82 -58.38 -19.20
C ASN A 963 -11.70 -59.29 -20.44
N PRO A 964 -10.55 -59.28 -21.17
CA PRO A 964 -10.38 -60.17 -22.31
C PRO A 964 -10.41 -61.64 -21.87
N GLU A 965 -11.12 -62.51 -22.62
CA GLU A 965 -11.25 -63.95 -22.34
C GLU A 965 -9.91 -64.69 -22.41
N SER A 966 -9.01 -64.24 -23.27
CA SER A 966 -7.63 -64.71 -23.34
C SER A 966 -6.70 -63.56 -23.69
N VAL A 967 -5.49 -63.58 -23.11
CA VAL A 967 -4.42 -62.66 -23.44
C VAL A 967 -3.28 -63.48 -24.02
N GLU A 968 -2.99 -63.26 -25.29
CA GLU A 968 -1.87 -63.93 -25.96
C GLU A 968 -0.55 -63.57 -25.29
N SER A 969 0.40 -64.51 -25.22
CA SER A 969 1.71 -64.27 -24.60
C SER A 969 2.41 -63.06 -25.22
N SER A 970 2.86 -62.13 -24.38
CA SER A 970 3.58 -60.92 -24.78
C SER A 970 5.07 -61.02 -24.47
N GLU A 971 5.89 -60.25 -25.20
CA GLU A 971 7.34 -60.17 -24.97
C GLU A 971 7.70 -59.48 -23.64
N TRP A 972 6.81 -58.63 -23.16
CA TRP A 972 6.91 -57.92 -21.90
C TRP A 972 5.51 -57.50 -21.43
N SER A 973 5.34 -57.38 -20.11
CA SER A 973 4.17 -56.78 -19.49
C SER A 973 4.60 -56.00 -18.24
N PHE A 974 3.85 -54.96 -17.91
CA PHE A 974 3.92 -54.26 -16.62
C PHE A 974 2.51 -54.21 -16.05
N GLU A 975 2.35 -54.58 -14.78
CA GLU A 975 1.06 -54.65 -14.13
C GLU A 975 1.05 -53.92 -12.79
N THR A 976 -0.12 -53.43 -12.41
CA THR A 976 -0.37 -52.87 -11.09
C THR A 976 -1.83 -53.10 -10.67
N GLU A 977 -2.07 -53.25 -9.37
CA GLU A 977 -3.42 -53.21 -8.81
C GLU A 977 -3.77 -51.77 -8.43
N VAL A 978 -4.97 -51.33 -8.81
CA VAL A 978 -5.51 -50.02 -8.46
C VAL A 978 -6.74 -50.17 -7.58
N GLU A 979 -6.71 -49.47 -6.44
CA GLU A 979 -7.89 -49.18 -5.65
C GLU A 979 -8.44 -47.80 -6.05
N ILE A 980 -9.68 -47.77 -6.52
CA ILE A 980 -10.38 -46.58 -6.97
C ILE A 980 -11.37 -46.17 -5.88
N SER A 981 -11.08 -45.07 -5.19
CA SER A 981 -11.99 -44.48 -4.20
C SER A 981 -13.21 -43.88 -4.90
N ILE A 982 -14.41 -44.24 -4.44
CA ILE A 982 -15.69 -43.82 -5.04
C ILE A 982 -16.13 -42.45 -4.50
N ASN A 983 -15.71 -42.07 -3.28
CA ASN A 983 -15.92 -40.76 -2.64
C ASN A 983 -14.86 -40.52 -1.56
N ALA A 984 -14.56 -39.26 -1.24
CA ALA A 984 -13.61 -38.91 -0.18
C ALA A 984 -14.04 -39.40 1.22
N ASP A 985 -15.35 -39.57 1.44
CA ASP A 985 -15.95 -39.97 2.73
C ASP A 985 -16.44 -41.44 2.78
N ALA A 986 -16.32 -42.21 1.69
CA ALA A 986 -16.84 -43.58 1.64
C ALA A 986 -15.73 -44.64 1.78
N MET A 987 -15.90 -45.57 2.73
CA MET A 987 -15.04 -46.76 2.95
C MET A 987 -15.08 -47.81 1.81
N SER A 988 -15.79 -47.55 0.70
CA SER A 988 -15.90 -48.46 -0.43
C SER A 988 -14.92 -48.07 -1.56
N SER A 989 -13.93 -48.93 -1.81
CA SER A 989 -13.02 -48.85 -2.97
C SER A 989 -13.39 -49.90 -4.02
N ARG A 990 -13.24 -49.57 -5.31
CA ARG A 990 -13.33 -50.54 -6.41
C ARG A 990 -11.93 -51.02 -6.76
N ARG A 991 -11.77 -52.31 -7.07
CA ARG A 991 -10.47 -52.90 -7.45
C ARG A 991 -10.42 -53.21 -8.94
N ALA A 992 -9.29 -52.89 -9.55
CA ALA A 992 -8.96 -53.32 -10.89
C ALA A 992 -7.46 -53.64 -11.00
N THR A 993 -7.12 -54.60 -11.85
CA THR A 993 -5.73 -54.86 -12.26
C THR A 993 -5.52 -54.22 -13.62
N LEU A 994 -4.50 -53.38 -13.72
CA LEU A 994 -4.11 -52.70 -14.95
C LEU A 994 -2.82 -53.34 -15.46
N GLU A 995 -2.82 -53.76 -16.72
CA GLU A 995 -1.65 -54.36 -17.36
C GLU A 995 -1.39 -53.66 -18.70
N ILE A 996 -0.14 -53.29 -18.98
CA ILE A 996 0.26 -52.80 -20.31
C ILE A 996 1.14 -53.83 -21.02
N VAL A 997 0.85 -54.05 -22.30
CA VAL A 997 1.54 -54.99 -23.18
C VAL A 997 1.87 -54.33 -24.54
N PRO A 998 2.83 -54.84 -25.33
CA PRO A 998 3.12 -54.29 -26.66
C PRO A 998 1.94 -54.49 -27.62
N SER A 999 1.68 -53.51 -28.48
CA SER A 999 0.75 -53.67 -29.61
C SER A 999 1.33 -54.63 -30.65
N LYS A 1000 0.48 -55.53 -31.16
CA LYS A 1000 0.83 -56.45 -32.26
C LYS A 1000 0.55 -55.87 -33.64
N ASP A 1001 -0.24 -54.81 -33.70
CA ASP A 1001 -0.56 -54.11 -34.94
C ASP A 1001 0.63 -53.27 -35.42
N ALA A 1002 0.67 -52.99 -36.72
CA ALA A 1002 1.68 -52.12 -37.28
C ALA A 1002 1.38 -50.63 -36.98
N LYS A 1003 2.43 -49.81 -37.02
CA LYS A 1003 2.34 -48.36 -36.85
C LYS A 1003 1.71 -47.73 -38.09
N CYS A 1004 0.60 -47.02 -37.92
CA CYS A 1004 0.04 -46.17 -38.97
C CYS A 1004 0.99 -44.98 -39.27
N PRO A 1005 1.43 -44.76 -40.53
CA PRO A 1005 2.39 -43.70 -40.85
C PRO A 1005 1.80 -42.28 -40.80
N ARG A 1006 0.45 -42.15 -40.72
CA ARG A 1006 -0.28 -40.87 -40.57
C ARG A 1006 -0.52 -40.48 -39.10
N CYS A 1007 -1.32 -41.25 -38.35
CA CYS A 1007 -1.65 -40.92 -36.94
C CYS A 1007 -0.62 -41.44 -35.92
N TRP A 1008 0.31 -42.31 -36.33
CA TRP A 1008 1.33 -42.93 -35.48
C TRP A 1008 0.82 -43.85 -34.37
N ILE A 1009 -0.47 -44.21 -34.40
CA ILE A 1009 -1.05 -45.23 -33.53
C ILE A 1009 -0.79 -46.62 -34.13
N TYR A 1010 -0.45 -47.59 -33.27
CA TYR A 1010 -0.24 -49.00 -33.66
C TYR A 1010 -1.57 -49.72 -33.80
N THR A 1011 -2.25 -49.47 -34.92
CA THR A 1011 -3.56 -50.03 -35.31
C THR A 1011 -3.65 -50.37 -36.80
N ALA A 1012 -2.54 -50.25 -37.55
CA ALA A 1012 -2.52 -50.57 -38.96
C ALA A 1012 -2.39 -52.09 -39.16
N PRO A 1013 -3.05 -52.66 -40.18
CA PRO A 1013 -3.02 -54.10 -40.43
C PRO A 1013 -1.63 -54.60 -40.82
N THR A 1014 -0.84 -53.80 -41.56
CA THR A 1014 0.53 -54.15 -41.98
C THR A 1014 1.45 -52.93 -41.98
N GLN A 1015 2.76 -53.16 -42.02
CA GLN A 1015 3.75 -52.08 -42.04
C GLN A 1015 3.53 -51.13 -43.22
N GLU A 1016 3.77 -49.84 -42.99
CA GLU A 1016 3.64 -48.75 -43.98
C GLU A 1016 2.22 -48.51 -44.54
N THR A 1017 1.19 -49.20 -44.06
CA THR A 1017 -0.22 -48.97 -44.44
C THR A 1017 -0.94 -48.04 -43.48
N LEU A 1018 -1.96 -47.33 -43.98
CA LEU A 1018 -2.84 -46.52 -43.14
C LEU A 1018 -3.75 -47.43 -42.30
N CYS A 1019 -4.09 -47.00 -41.08
CA CYS A 1019 -5.22 -47.61 -40.37
C CYS A 1019 -6.54 -47.16 -41.01
N GLN A 1020 -7.59 -47.96 -40.83
CA GLN A 1020 -8.92 -47.73 -41.43
C GLN A 1020 -9.43 -46.29 -41.23
N ARG A 1021 -9.28 -45.75 -40.02
CA ARG A 1021 -9.67 -44.36 -39.70
C ARG A 1021 -8.90 -43.34 -40.55
N CYS A 1022 -7.60 -43.53 -40.75
CA CYS A 1022 -6.79 -42.60 -41.53
C CYS A 1022 -7.02 -42.73 -43.03
N GLU A 1023 -7.35 -43.92 -43.52
CA GLU A 1023 -7.72 -44.16 -44.91
C GLU A 1023 -8.99 -43.38 -45.27
N GLN A 1024 -10.04 -43.51 -44.45
CA GLN A 1024 -11.30 -42.77 -44.62
C GLN A 1024 -11.11 -41.25 -44.67
N VAL A 1025 -10.22 -40.70 -43.84
CA VAL A 1025 -9.97 -39.23 -43.81
C VAL A 1025 -9.15 -38.74 -45.01
N VAL A 1026 -8.33 -39.61 -45.61
CA VAL A 1026 -7.51 -39.23 -46.79
C VAL A 1026 -8.30 -39.43 -48.09
N GLU A 1027 -9.27 -40.33 -48.11
CA GLU A 1027 -10.17 -40.57 -49.24
C GLU A 1027 -11.31 -39.57 -49.36
N ALA A 1028 -11.76 -39.00 -48.22
CA ALA A 1028 -12.75 -37.91 -48.15
C ALA A 1028 -12.11 -36.56 -48.49
#